data_AF-A0A0G0Z7S9-F1
#
_entry.id   AF-A0A0G0Z7S9-F1
#
_cell.length_a   1.000
_cell.length_b   1.000
_cell.length_c   1.000
_cell.angle_alpha   90.00
_cell.angle_beta   90.00
_cell.angle_gamma   90.00
#
_symmetry.space_group_name_H-M   'P 1'
#
loop_
_entity.id
_entity.type
_entity.pdbx_description
1 polymer ?
#
loop_
_entity_poly.entity_id
_entity_poly.type
_entity_poly.pdbx_seq_one_letter_code
_entity_poly.pdbx_strand_id
1 'polypeptide(L)'
;MNQIDKILQEALVQNNVLTDIEVQAYWSEAQSRGESLRDFLLQRGVVTKKQMLISLSQNLHLETVDFSKAVIDPSVIGKVSVKFAWYYKFMPIRIEQSLLTIAVANPWDIKIQDEIRMHLGFDIKVVLADEADLLEAIKKYYGFASDMIDRILTKEPMTAQSSASDLGEWIEDIEQSTENPTVSHLVNQIILEAYKKRATDIHIEPYRNRVRFRYRIDGVLIDANLADDVRHFMPQILSRIKILANLSITEKRLPQDGSAVVKTNDQHLDLRISTLPTPRGESMVIRILPTKVMHLSLEKLGFNSESIAKMRELIKRPHGIVFMTGPTGSGKTTTLYACLNEINSSKRKIITIEDPIEYEMAGITQIQVNPKLSFTFATGLRSILRHDPDIIMVGEVRDVETAEIAVRTAMTGHLVFSTLHTNDAASGINRLIDMGVEPYLVVSSVEAFVAQRLIRVICPQCKEEALDCLPAIKEEISKSLNLPERRSLKIYRGAGCEHCNRTGFYGRVAIYEILVLNDAIRTAILEKPRSDYIKKIAAQEGLISLRQNGWKAVLDGITTPEEVMNVTTKDDWAGRKTVVSGEDIPPEEYNQKVIKTKQGSSGCIKNEQNSFWITQKQYESRIYPRCFEPVSIQYRVVKPDPDNLQVMIVEDVEYSTTTEDISAGGLRFATKKIFPVDSILEIKIQLEKGQENISCLAKVCRLEKDQSENIYAVLTYYLDMSRTDRATINKYVERKLNKDGRVAIQGIV
;
A
#
# COMPACT_ATOMS: atom_id res chain seq x y z
N MET A 1 43.55 4.86 41.46
CA MET A 1 42.97 3.75 40.70
C MET A 1 41.62 3.46 41.31
N ASN A 2 40.53 3.63 40.56
CA ASN A 2 39.21 3.36 41.12
C ASN A 2 39.08 1.85 41.36
N GLN A 3 38.25 1.47 42.33
CA GLN A 3 38.04 0.07 42.72
C GLN A 3 37.63 -0.81 41.52
N ILE A 4 36.98 -0.19 40.52
CA ILE A 4 36.56 -0.78 39.25
C ILE A 4 37.75 -1.17 38.36
N ASP A 5 38.75 -0.28 38.21
CA ASP A 5 39.93 -0.55 37.38
C ASP A 5 40.76 -1.70 37.98
N LYS A 6 40.72 -1.84 39.31
CA LYS A 6 41.41 -2.93 40.03
C LYS A 6 40.77 -4.29 39.77
N ILE A 7 39.46 -4.38 39.87
CA ILE A 7 38.72 -5.62 39.59
C ILE A 7 38.82 -5.96 38.10
N LEU A 8 38.79 -4.96 37.22
CA LEU A 8 38.98 -5.16 35.79
C LEU A 8 40.39 -5.70 35.48
N GLN A 9 41.43 -5.16 36.11
CA GLN A 9 42.79 -5.68 35.99
C GLN A 9 42.87 -7.14 36.44
N GLU A 10 42.36 -7.44 37.64
CA GLU A 10 42.35 -8.79 38.19
C GLU A 10 41.59 -9.77 37.28
N ALA A 11 40.44 -9.35 36.74
CA ALA A 11 39.64 -10.14 35.80
C ALA A 11 40.36 -10.39 34.47
N LEU A 12 41.04 -9.39 33.90
CA LEU A 12 41.74 -9.53 32.62
C LEU A 12 42.99 -10.42 32.74
N VAL A 13 43.69 -10.35 33.87
CA VAL A 13 44.87 -11.18 34.16
C VAL A 13 44.47 -12.62 34.47
N GLN A 14 43.46 -12.84 35.32
CA GLN A 14 43.02 -14.20 35.67
C GLN A 14 42.45 -14.99 34.48
N ASN A 15 41.83 -14.30 33.52
CA ASN A 15 41.27 -14.93 32.33
C ASN A 15 42.27 -14.99 31.16
N ASN A 16 43.57 -14.73 31.40
CA ASN A 16 44.64 -14.74 30.41
C ASN A 16 44.37 -13.85 29.18
N VAL A 17 43.62 -12.75 29.35
CA VAL A 17 43.37 -11.79 28.26
C VAL A 17 44.55 -10.83 28.12
N LEU A 18 45.18 -10.47 29.23
CA LEU A 18 46.39 -9.64 29.30
C LEU A 18 47.32 -10.17 30.39
N THR A 19 48.63 -10.00 30.22
CA THR A 19 49.61 -10.27 31.28
C THR A 19 49.64 -9.13 32.29
N ASP A 20 50.09 -9.41 33.52
CA ASP A 20 50.18 -8.38 34.58
C ASP A 20 51.11 -7.21 34.17
N ILE A 21 52.15 -7.49 33.38
CA ILE A 21 53.06 -6.48 32.82
C ILE A 21 52.33 -5.57 31.83
N GLU A 22 51.52 -6.15 30.93
CA GLU A 22 50.76 -5.40 29.92
C GLU A 22 49.67 -4.52 30.57
N VAL A 23 48.92 -5.06 31.54
CA VAL A 23 47.87 -4.27 32.21
C VAL A 23 48.45 -3.08 32.98
N GLN A 24 49.58 -3.26 33.67
CA GLN A 24 50.26 -2.17 34.38
C GLN A 24 50.79 -1.09 33.43
N ALA A 25 51.29 -1.50 32.25
CA ALA A 25 51.72 -0.56 31.22
C ALA A 25 50.55 0.26 30.66
N TYR A 26 49.43 -0.40 30.33
CA TYR A 26 48.22 0.28 29.84
C TYR A 26 47.57 1.16 30.90
N TRP A 27 47.60 0.76 32.17
CA TRP A 27 47.12 1.58 33.28
C TRP A 27 47.93 2.88 33.43
N SER A 28 49.26 2.78 33.34
CA SER A 28 50.15 3.94 33.42
C SER A 28 49.89 4.92 32.26
N GLU A 29 49.64 4.40 31.06
CA GLU A 29 49.29 5.24 29.90
C GLU A 29 47.90 5.88 30.05
N ALA A 30 46.90 5.14 30.52
CA ALA A 30 45.56 5.66 30.78
C ALA A 30 45.57 6.80 31.81
N GLN A 31 46.35 6.66 32.90
CA GLN A 31 46.53 7.70 33.90
C GLN A 31 47.15 8.99 33.32
N SER A 32 48.13 8.86 32.41
CA SER A 32 48.76 10.03 31.79
C SER A 32 47.79 10.87 30.94
N ARG A 33 46.67 10.27 30.51
CA ARG A 33 45.61 10.90 29.70
C ARG A 33 44.38 11.30 30.51
N GLY A 34 44.31 10.91 31.78
CA GLY A 34 43.13 11.13 32.63
C GLY A 34 41.92 10.27 32.25
N GLU A 35 42.13 9.14 31.57
CA GLU A 35 41.08 8.21 31.14
C GLU A 35 40.95 7.00 32.10
N SER A 36 39.81 6.31 32.08
CA SER A 36 39.64 5.05 32.80
C SER A 36 40.35 3.90 32.08
N LEU A 37 40.76 2.85 32.82
CA LEU A 37 41.43 1.68 32.21
C LEU A 37 40.52 1.02 31.17
N ARG A 38 39.22 0.94 31.49
CA ARG A 38 38.18 0.40 30.61
C ARG A 38 38.13 1.14 29.27
N ASP A 39 37.99 2.46 29.30
CA ASP A 39 37.78 3.25 28.09
C ASP A 39 39.04 3.23 27.22
N PHE A 40 40.21 3.31 27.86
CA PHE A 40 41.50 3.26 27.18
C PHE A 40 41.71 1.93 26.44
N LEU A 41 41.44 0.78 27.08
CA LEU A 41 41.59 -0.55 26.47
C LEU A 41 40.62 -0.77 25.29
N LEU A 42 39.40 -0.24 25.39
CA LEU A 42 38.39 -0.35 24.33
C LEU A 42 38.72 0.56 23.13
N GLN A 43 39.15 1.81 23.37
CA GLN A 43 39.50 2.75 22.30
C GLN A 43 40.73 2.30 21.50
N ARG A 44 41.72 1.71 22.18
CA ARG A 44 42.93 1.16 21.54
C ARG A 44 42.70 -0.19 20.86
N GLY A 45 41.52 -0.79 21.02
CA GLY A 45 41.19 -2.11 20.44
C GLY A 45 41.99 -3.25 21.05
N VAL A 46 42.58 -3.06 22.24
CA VAL A 46 43.40 -4.06 22.94
C VAL A 46 42.53 -5.21 23.45
N VAL A 47 41.30 -4.89 23.90
CA VAL A 47 40.31 -5.86 24.35
C VAL A 47 38.97 -5.55 23.69
N THR A 48 38.26 -6.56 23.20
CA THR A 48 36.89 -6.37 22.69
C THR A 48 35.89 -6.25 23.85
N LYS A 49 34.80 -5.50 23.67
CA LYS A 49 33.71 -5.38 24.67
C LYS A 49 33.24 -6.75 25.18
N LYS A 50 33.14 -7.73 24.29
CA LYS A 50 32.72 -9.10 24.61
C LYS A 50 33.74 -9.85 25.48
N GLN A 51 35.03 -9.76 25.17
CA GLN A 51 36.09 -10.34 26.01
C GLN A 51 36.12 -9.71 27.40
N MET A 52 35.94 -8.39 27.47
CA MET A 52 35.86 -7.66 28.73
C MET A 52 34.67 -8.10 29.58
N LEU A 53 33.48 -8.21 28.98
CA LEU A 53 32.26 -8.63 29.67
C LEU A 53 32.34 -10.09 30.17
N ILE A 54 32.89 -11.00 29.35
CA ILE A 54 33.13 -12.40 29.75
C ILE A 54 34.11 -12.48 30.92
N SER A 55 35.21 -11.71 30.85
CA SER A 55 36.24 -11.72 31.90
C SER A 55 35.68 -11.24 33.24
N LEU A 56 34.87 -10.18 33.21
CA LEU A 56 34.18 -9.68 34.41
C LEU A 56 33.13 -10.68 34.94
N SER A 57 32.35 -11.31 34.07
CA SER A 57 31.38 -12.33 34.45
C SER A 57 32.03 -13.52 35.19
N GLN A 58 33.17 -14.00 34.67
CA GLN A 58 33.89 -15.13 35.25
C GLN A 58 34.50 -14.79 36.61
N ASN A 59 35.10 -13.61 36.74
CA ASN A 59 35.72 -13.14 37.99
C ASN A 59 34.69 -12.87 39.09
N LEU A 60 33.47 -12.45 38.72
CA LEU A 60 32.40 -12.10 39.65
C LEU A 60 31.36 -13.18 39.88
N HIS A 61 31.46 -14.29 39.16
CA HIS A 61 30.45 -15.35 39.16
C HIS A 61 29.02 -14.85 38.84
N LEU A 62 28.91 -13.84 37.96
CA LEU A 62 27.62 -13.29 37.51
C LEU A 62 27.25 -13.85 36.14
N GLU A 63 25.99 -14.24 35.97
CA GLU A 63 25.43 -14.62 34.67
C GLU A 63 25.45 -13.41 33.71
N THR A 64 25.63 -13.66 32.41
CA THR A 64 25.52 -12.63 31.36
C THR A 64 24.24 -12.83 30.55
N VAL A 65 23.59 -11.75 30.15
CA VAL A 65 22.43 -11.79 29.25
C VAL A 65 22.76 -11.17 27.90
N ASP A 66 22.36 -11.89 26.86
CA ASP A 66 22.40 -11.45 25.47
C ASP A 66 20.97 -11.10 25.01
N PHE A 67 20.67 -9.80 24.94
CA PHE A 67 19.34 -9.29 24.58
C PHE A 67 18.93 -9.55 23.13
N SER A 68 19.88 -9.93 22.26
CA SER A 68 19.58 -10.34 20.88
C SER A 68 18.85 -11.70 20.83
N LYS A 69 19.06 -12.54 21.85
CA LYS A 69 18.47 -13.89 21.97
C LYS A 69 17.42 -14.00 23.06
N ALA A 70 17.49 -13.14 24.08
CA ALA A 70 16.57 -13.17 25.20
C ALA A 70 15.15 -12.72 24.79
N VAL A 71 14.13 -13.44 25.23
CA VAL A 71 12.72 -13.05 25.12
C VAL A 71 12.21 -12.77 26.52
N ILE A 72 11.92 -11.50 26.80
CA ILE A 72 11.40 -11.04 28.10
C ILE A 72 9.87 -10.99 28.04
N ASP A 73 9.23 -11.53 29.08
CA ASP A 73 7.77 -11.55 29.22
C ASP A 73 7.22 -10.13 29.42
N PRO A 74 6.20 -9.68 28.64
CA PRO A 74 5.59 -8.36 28.80
C PRO A 74 5.04 -8.08 30.22
N SER A 75 4.63 -9.11 30.95
CA SER A 75 4.15 -8.98 32.33
C SER A 75 5.25 -8.51 33.30
N VAL A 76 6.52 -8.84 33.02
CA VAL A 76 7.69 -8.38 33.78
C VAL A 76 7.99 -6.92 33.48
N ILE A 77 7.92 -6.54 32.20
CA ILE A 77 8.12 -5.16 31.75
C ILE A 77 7.11 -4.21 32.41
N GLY A 78 5.83 -4.61 32.47
CA GLY A 78 4.77 -3.80 33.08
C GLY A 78 4.89 -3.59 34.59
N LYS A 79 5.77 -4.32 35.30
CA LYS A 79 5.99 -4.17 36.75
C LYS A 79 6.98 -3.08 37.11
N VAL A 80 7.84 -2.69 36.17
CA VAL A 80 8.86 -1.66 36.38
C VAL A 80 8.53 -0.50 35.46
N SER A 81 8.36 0.70 36.01
CA SER A 81 8.12 1.88 35.18
C SER A 81 9.37 2.20 34.36
N VAL A 82 9.14 2.72 33.14
CA VAL A 82 10.23 3.05 32.24
C VAL A 82 11.16 4.12 32.81
N LYS A 83 10.61 5.14 33.50
CA LYS A 83 11.37 6.12 34.29
C LYS A 83 12.37 5.46 35.24
N PHE A 84 11.93 4.43 35.95
CA PHE A 84 12.73 3.75 36.95
C PHE A 84 13.84 2.92 36.31
N ALA A 85 13.52 2.19 35.24
CA ALA A 85 14.49 1.41 34.46
C ALA A 85 15.57 2.30 33.80
N TRP A 86 15.19 3.45 33.23
CA TRP A 86 16.13 4.39 32.59
C TRP A 86 17.00 5.12 33.60
N TYR A 87 16.41 5.64 34.68
CA TYR A 87 17.15 6.43 35.68
C TYR A 87 18.25 5.60 36.33
N TYR A 88 17.93 4.37 36.72
CA TYR A 88 18.89 3.45 37.33
C TYR A 88 19.65 2.59 36.31
N LYS A 89 19.41 2.78 35.02
CA LYS A 89 20.02 2.05 33.89
C LYS A 89 20.05 0.52 34.14
N PHE A 90 18.87 -0.08 34.27
CA PHE A 90 18.72 -1.53 34.36
C PHE A 90 17.53 -2.02 33.53
N MET A 91 17.53 -3.31 33.22
CA MET A 91 16.45 -3.95 32.46
C MET A 91 15.92 -5.17 33.23
N PRO A 92 14.61 -5.24 33.56
CA PRO A 92 14.04 -6.42 34.19
C PRO A 92 13.92 -7.58 33.19
N ILE A 93 14.28 -8.80 33.60
CA ILE A 93 14.39 -9.95 32.70
C ILE A 93 13.35 -11.02 33.01
N ARG A 94 13.22 -11.37 34.28
CA ARG A 94 12.24 -12.36 34.75
C ARG A 94 11.91 -12.13 36.22
N ILE A 95 10.70 -12.53 36.59
CA ILE A 95 10.24 -12.54 37.98
C ILE A 95 9.92 -13.99 38.34
N GLU A 96 10.54 -14.49 39.40
CA GLU A 96 10.28 -15.81 39.97
C GLU A 96 9.87 -15.60 41.44
N GLN A 97 8.58 -15.71 41.74
CA GLN A 97 8.01 -15.44 43.07
C GLN A 97 8.33 -14.02 43.59
N SER A 98 9.24 -13.87 44.55
CA SER A 98 9.72 -12.59 45.08
C SER A 98 11.06 -12.12 44.49
N LEU A 99 11.66 -12.89 43.58
CA LEU A 99 12.98 -12.60 43.00
C LEU A 99 12.84 -11.99 41.60
N LEU A 100 13.25 -10.73 41.45
CA LEU A 100 13.38 -10.03 40.19
C LEU A 100 14.83 -10.14 39.69
N THR A 101 15.01 -10.77 38.52
CA THR A 101 16.30 -10.75 37.82
C THR A 101 16.42 -9.48 36.99
N ILE A 102 17.45 -8.67 37.25
CA ILE A 102 17.75 -7.44 36.51
C ILE A 102 19.09 -7.55 35.78
N ALA A 103 19.15 -7.04 34.55
CA ALA A 103 20.39 -6.83 33.82
C ALA A 103 20.91 -5.41 34.09
N VAL A 104 22.20 -5.31 34.37
CA VAL A 104 22.91 -4.05 34.58
C VAL A 104 24.25 -4.07 33.86
N ALA A 105 24.72 -2.87 33.48
CA ALA A 105 26.08 -2.71 32.98
C ALA A 105 27.12 -2.68 34.12
N ASN A 106 26.71 -2.16 35.29
CA ASN A 106 27.58 -1.92 36.44
C ASN A 106 27.01 -2.62 37.70
N PRO A 107 27.41 -3.86 38.01
CA PRO A 107 26.87 -4.63 39.14
C PRO A 107 27.40 -4.20 40.51
N TRP A 108 28.27 -3.20 40.56
CA TRP A 108 28.96 -2.74 41.77
C TRP A 108 28.22 -1.64 42.51
N ASP A 109 27.21 -1.04 41.87
CA ASP A 109 26.41 0.00 42.49
C ASP A 109 25.36 -0.65 43.41
N ILE A 110 25.84 -1.11 44.57
CA ILE A 110 25.02 -1.77 45.59
C ILE A 110 23.94 -0.81 46.08
N LYS A 111 24.21 0.50 46.11
CA LYS A 111 23.22 1.52 46.48
C LYS A 111 22.05 1.54 45.50
N ILE A 112 22.33 1.56 44.20
CA ILE A 112 21.29 1.46 43.16
C ILE A 112 20.50 0.15 43.31
N GLN A 113 21.15 -0.97 43.58
CA GLN A 113 20.45 -2.25 43.77
C GLN A 113 19.54 -2.25 45.00
N ASP A 114 19.98 -1.64 46.10
CA ASP A 114 19.19 -1.49 47.32
C ASP A 114 17.99 -0.57 47.10
N GLU A 115 18.16 0.52 46.35
CA GLU A 115 17.08 1.44 45.97
C GLU A 115 16.07 0.75 45.03
N ILE A 116 16.54 -0.04 44.06
CA ILE A 116 15.70 -0.88 43.19
C ILE A 116 14.91 -1.89 44.03
N ARG A 117 15.57 -2.59 44.96
CA ARG A 117 14.95 -3.57 45.87
C ARG A 117 13.85 -2.92 46.70
N MET A 118 14.14 -1.78 47.31
CA MET A 118 13.21 -1.06 48.18
C MET A 118 12.01 -0.50 47.42
N HIS A 119 12.22 0.05 46.22
CA HIS A 119 11.14 0.68 45.46
C HIS A 119 10.20 -0.34 44.80
N LEU A 120 10.75 -1.45 44.31
CA LEU A 120 9.96 -2.47 43.61
C LEU A 120 9.42 -3.55 44.55
N GLY A 121 9.99 -3.70 45.75
CA GLY A 121 9.55 -4.69 46.75
C GLY A 121 9.91 -6.14 46.39
N PHE A 122 10.86 -6.35 45.49
CA PHE A 122 11.37 -7.67 45.08
C PHE A 122 12.81 -7.85 45.54
N ASP A 123 13.19 -9.07 45.90
CA ASP A 123 14.59 -9.46 45.98
C ASP A 123 15.23 -9.33 44.59
N ILE A 124 16.50 -8.90 44.53
CA ILE A 124 17.16 -8.57 43.27
C ILE A 124 18.27 -9.58 42.98
N LYS A 125 18.18 -10.29 41.86
CA LYS A 125 19.29 -11.04 41.26
C LYS A 125 19.87 -10.24 40.10
N VAL A 126 21.18 -10.03 40.11
CA VAL A 126 21.86 -9.23 39.08
C VAL A 126 22.49 -10.13 38.03
N VAL A 127 22.34 -9.73 36.76
CA VAL A 127 23.09 -10.29 35.63
C VAL A 127 23.75 -9.17 34.83
N LEU A 128 24.84 -9.50 34.15
CA LEU A 128 25.65 -8.56 33.38
C LEU A 128 25.16 -8.45 31.93
N ALA A 129 25.11 -7.22 31.42
CA ALA A 129 24.88 -6.94 30.01
C ALA A 129 25.77 -5.78 29.53
N ASP A 130 26.04 -5.70 28.22
CA ASP A 130 26.72 -4.52 27.67
C ASP A 130 25.81 -3.28 27.83
N GLU A 131 26.38 -2.13 28.14
CA GLU A 131 25.60 -0.90 28.34
C GLU A 131 24.84 -0.49 27.07
N ALA A 132 25.42 -0.67 25.88
CA ALA A 132 24.73 -0.36 24.64
C ALA A 132 23.54 -1.31 24.42
N ASP A 133 23.77 -2.62 24.59
CA ASP A 133 22.73 -3.65 24.44
C ASP A 133 21.60 -3.45 25.46
N LEU A 134 21.94 -3.05 26.69
CA LEU A 134 20.98 -2.73 27.74
C LEU A 134 20.10 -1.54 27.36
N LEU A 135 20.69 -0.44 26.89
CA LEU A 135 19.95 0.76 26.49
C LEU A 135 19.09 0.49 25.25
N GLU A 136 19.58 -0.31 24.31
CA GLU A 136 18.78 -0.76 23.16
C GLU A 136 17.61 -1.65 23.60
N ALA A 137 17.83 -2.56 24.55
CA ALA A 137 16.77 -3.39 25.11
C ALA A 137 15.70 -2.53 25.79
N ILE A 138 16.07 -1.52 26.58
CA ILE A 138 15.11 -0.61 27.20
C ILE A 138 14.28 0.11 26.13
N LYS A 139 14.90 0.64 25.07
CA LYS A 139 14.16 1.26 23.92
C LYS A 139 13.24 0.26 23.22
N LYS A 140 13.68 -0.99 23.06
CA LYS A 140 12.95 -2.06 22.40
C LYS A 140 11.73 -2.54 23.20
N TYR A 141 11.83 -2.60 24.52
CA TYR A 141 10.75 -3.14 25.36
C TYR A 141 9.82 -2.07 25.92
N TYR A 142 10.33 -0.89 26.26
CA TYR A 142 9.52 0.21 26.78
C TYR A 142 9.14 1.27 25.73
N GLY A 143 9.71 1.19 24.52
CA GLY A 143 9.51 2.15 23.45
C GLY A 143 10.57 3.25 23.43
N PHE A 144 10.90 3.77 22.23
CA PHE A 144 12.03 4.67 22.02
C PHE A 144 11.80 6.10 22.55
N ALA A 145 10.55 6.50 22.74
CA ALA A 145 10.16 7.84 23.19
C ALA A 145 9.78 7.92 24.68
N SER A 146 9.78 6.78 25.37
CA SER A 146 9.27 6.61 26.74
C SER A 146 9.90 7.54 27.78
N ASP A 147 11.23 7.62 27.83
CA ASP A 147 11.97 8.54 28.72
C ASP A 147 11.63 10.02 28.43
N MET A 148 11.50 10.39 27.15
CA MET A 148 11.14 11.76 26.78
C MET A 148 9.72 12.12 27.21
N ILE A 149 8.76 11.22 27.02
CA ILE A 149 7.37 11.38 27.47
C ILE A 149 7.32 11.57 28.98
N ASP A 150 8.05 10.75 29.75
CA ASP A 150 8.11 10.85 31.21
C ASP A 150 8.76 12.15 31.69
N ARG A 151 9.83 12.61 31.03
CA ARG A 151 10.45 13.91 31.35
C ARG A 151 9.54 15.09 31.02
N ILE A 152 8.70 14.97 29.98
CA ILE A 152 7.66 15.98 29.70
C ILE A 152 6.56 15.93 30.77
N LEU A 153 6.17 14.75 31.26
CA LEU A 153 5.16 14.59 32.31
C LEU A 153 5.62 15.08 33.69
N THR A 154 6.93 15.04 33.97
CA THR A 154 7.51 15.36 35.30
C THR A 154 8.00 16.80 35.44
N LYS A 155 8.12 17.55 34.34
CA LYS A 155 8.36 19.00 34.38
C LYS A 155 7.02 19.73 34.35
N GLU A 156 6.83 20.71 35.24
CA GLU A 156 5.67 21.61 35.20
C GLU A 156 5.55 22.30 33.83
N PRO A 157 4.33 22.64 33.37
CA PRO A 157 4.13 23.26 32.07
C PRO A 157 4.80 24.63 32.04
N MET A 158 5.98 24.72 31.44
CA MET A 158 6.52 26.00 31.04
C MET A 158 5.61 26.56 29.95
N THR A 159 5.05 27.74 30.22
CA THR A 159 4.32 28.55 29.27
C THR A 159 5.13 28.67 27.99
N ALA A 160 4.53 28.22 26.88
CA ALA A 160 5.09 28.42 25.55
C ALA A 160 5.21 29.92 25.28
N GLN A 161 6.40 30.47 25.42
CA GLN A 161 6.75 31.70 24.73
C GLN A 161 6.92 31.35 23.26
N SER A 162 5.84 31.56 22.51
CA SER A 162 5.88 31.64 21.06
C SER A 162 6.67 32.90 20.68
N SER A 163 7.97 32.76 20.44
CA SER A 163 8.73 33.72 19.65
C SER A 163 8.35 33.52 18.19
N ALA A 164 7.28 34.20 17.78
CA ALA A 164 6.99 34.41 16.37
C ALA A 164 7.97 35.46 15.84
N SER A 165 9.03 35.01 15.17
CA SER A 165 9.88 35.89 14.36
C SER A 165 10.59 35.11 13.25
N ASP A 166 10.46 35.65 12.04
CA ASP A 166 11.14 35.36 10.76
C ASP A 166 10.64 34.20 9.87
N LEU A 167 9.77 34.59 8.94
CA LEU A 167 9.33 33.88 7.73
C LEU A 167 10.44 33.89 6.66
N GLY A 168 11.52 33.13 6.87
CA GLY A 168 12.49 32.80 5.83
C GLY A 168 12.94 31.35 5.99
N GLU A 169 12.62 30.48 5.02
CA GLU A 169 12.92 29.03 4.94
C GLU A 169 13.70 28.42 6.13
N TRP A 170 13.01 28.20 7.26
CA TRP A 170 13.55 27.46 8.39
C TRP A 170 13.55 25.97 8.05
N ILE A 171 14.70 25.44 7.63
CA ILE A 171 14.91 23.98 7.57
C ILE A 171 15.32 23.52 8.97
N GLU A 172 14.44 22.78 9.63
CA GLU A 172 14.71 22.25 10.98
C GLU A 172 15.63 21.04 10.93
N ASP A 173 16.70 21.08 11.73
CA ASP A 173 17.60 19.95 11.96
C ASP A 173 17.00 19.04 13.05
N ILE A 174 16.49 17.87 12.64
CA ILE A 174 15.79 16.94 13.54
C ILE A 174 16.75 16.07 14.37
N GLU A 175 18.07 16.13 14.12
CA GLU A 175 19.08 15.39 14.88
C GLU A 175 19.80 16.25 15.94
N GLN A 176 19.60 17.58 15.93
CA GLN A 176 20.10 18.45 16.99
C GLN A 176 19.38 18.19 18.31
N SER A 177 20.15 17.86 19.34
CA SER A 177 19.66 17.62 20.70
C SER A 177 19.83 18.88 21.53
N THR A 178 18.72 19.48 21.99
CA THR A 178 18.78 20.47 23.08
C THR A 178 18.44 19.79 24.42
N GLU A 179 19.03 20.26 25.52
CA GLU A 179 19.00 19.61 26.84
C GLU A 179 17.59 19.49 27.47
N ASN A 180 16.57 20.15 26.89
CA ASN A 180 15.21 20.14 27.39
C ASN A 180 14.28 19.26 26.55
N PRO A 181 13.66 18.19 27.11
CA PRO A 181 12.68 17.39 26.40
C PRO A 181 11.40 18.20 26.18
N THR A 182 11.06 18.41 24.90
CA THR A 182 9.85 19.13 24.48
C THR A 182 9.02 18.23 23.57
N VAL A 183 7.74 18.58 23.37
CA VAL A 183 6.91 17.91 22.36
C VAL A 183 7.52 18.03 20.96
N SER A 184 8.28 19.10 20.68
CA SER A 184 9.02 19.22 19.42
C SER A 184 10.03 18.10 19.24
N HIS A 185 10.83 17.79 20.26
CA HIS A 185 11.78 16.69 20.18
C HIS A 185 11.10 15.33 20.01
N LEU A 186 9.94 15.12 20.62
CA LEU A 186 9.18 13.90 20.45
C LEU A 186 8.76 13.71 18.98
N VAL A 187 8.27 14.76 18.33
CA VAL A 187 7.93 14.75 16.91
C VAL A 187 9.18 14.47 16.07
N ASN A 188 10.31 15.13 16.36
CA ASN A 188 11.58 14.92 15.65
C ASN A 188 12.07 13.48 15.78
N GLN A 189 11.97 12.87 16.96
CA GLN A 189 12.32 11.46 17.19
C GLN A 189 11.40 10.50 16.43
N ILE A 190 10.08 10.78 16.38
CA ILE A 190 9.12 9.96 15.62
C ILE A 190 9.47 9.98 14.12
N ILE A 191 9.80 11.15 13.57
CA ILE A 191 10.19 11.30 12.15
C ILE A 191 11.54 10.62 11.90
N LEU A 192 12.52 10.82 12.78
CA LEU A 192 13.85 10.23 12.65
C LEU A 192 13.83 8.71 12.74
N GLU A 193 13.05 8.15 13.66
CA GLU A 193 12.90 6.69 13.80
C GLU A 193 12.21 6.10 12.56
N ALA A 194 11.17 6.77 12.03
CA ALA A 194 10.52 6.37 10.79
C ALA A 194 11.51 6.35 9.61
N TYR A 195 12.32 7.40 9.47
CA TYR A 195 13.37 7.49 8.46
C TYR A 195 14.41 6.36 8.60
N LYS A 196 14.94 6.14 9.82
CA LYS A 196 15.91 5.06 10.11
C LYS A 196 15.34 3.68 9.82
N LYS A 197 14.04 3.48 10.03
CA LYS A 197 13.31 2.25 9.69
C LYS A 197 12.91 2.14 8.21
N ARG A 198 13.26 3.12 7.37
CA ARG A 198 12.92 3.20 5.93
C ARG A 198 11.41 3.22 5.68
N ALA A 199 10.67 3.86 6.57
CA ALA A 199 9.23 4.03 6.41
C ALA A 199 8.93 5.04 5.28
N THR A 200 7.93 4.74 4.45
CA THR A 200 7.43 5.67 3.42
C THR A 200 6.40 6.64 3.99
N ASP A 201 5.64 6.20 4.99
CA ASP A 201 4.55 6.97 5.59
C ASP A 201 4.51 6.74 7.11
N ILE A 202 4.24 7.80 7.87
CA ILE A 202 3.89 7.77 9.28
C ILE A 202 2.39 8.01 9.38
N HIS A 203 1.67 7.10 10.04
CA HIS A 203 0.25 7.19 10.29
C HIS A 203 -0.01 7.47 11.77
N ILE A 204 -0.81 8.48 12.07
CA ILE A 204 -1.19 8.89 13.42
C ILE A 204 -2.71 8.86 13.49
N GLU A 205 -3.26 7.88 14.20
CA GLU A 205 -4.69 7.56 14.16
C GLU A 205 -5.31 7.61 15.57
N PRO A 206 -6.21 8.56 15.85
CA PRO A 206 -6.90 8.62 17.13
C PRO A 206 -8.07 7.62 17.18
N TYR A 207 -8.13 6.83 18.25
CA TYR A 207 -9.26 5.94 18.59
C TYR A 207 -9.88 6.36 19.93
N ARG A 208 -10.97 5.68 20.35
CA ARG A 208 -11.73 6.04 21.57
C ARG A 208 -10.86 6.15 22.82
N ASN A 209 -9.99 5.18 23.07
CA ASN A 209 -9.23 5.07 24.32
C ASN A 209 -7.71 4.96 24.10
N ARG A 210 -7.26 5.09 22.84
CA ARG A 210 -5.85 4.96 22.46
C ARG A 210 -5.55 5.76 21.21
N VAL A 211 -4.28 6.02 20.98
CA VAL A 211 -3.78 6.55 19.71
C VAL A 211 -2.87 5.50 19.12
N ARG A 212 -2.97 5.28 17.81
CA ARG A 212 -2.12 4.32 17.11
C ARG A 212 -1.17 5.07 16.21
N PHE A 213 0.11 4.82 16.40
CA PHE A 213 1.16 5.26 15.48
C PHE A 213 1.58 4.06 14.65
N ARG A 214 1.65 4.20 13.34
CA ARG A 214 2.10 3.13 12.44
C ARG A 214 3.06 3.66 11.40
N TYR A 215 4.07 2.87 11.07
CA TYR A 215 4.96 3.12 9.95
C TYR A 215 4.58 2.22 8.79
N ARG A 216 4.51 2.78 7.58
CA ARG A 216 4.48 1.98 6.36
C ARG A 216 5.91 1.64 5.96
N ILE A 217 6.34 0.42 6.23
CA ILE A 217 7.68 -0.07 5.87
C ILE A 217 7.51 -1.13 4.80
N ASP A 218 8.19 -0.94 3.67
CA ASP A 218 8.12 -1.84 2.52
C ASP A 218 6.67 -2.18 2.08
N GLY A 219 5.77 -1.19 2.19
CA GLY A 219 4.35 -1.29 1.81
C GLY A 219 3.40 -1.78 2.92
N VAL A 220 3.94 -2.33 4.01
CA VAL A 220 3.17 -2.92 5.11
C VAL A 220 3.11 -1.95 6.30
N LEU A 221 1.93 -1.86 6.95
CA LEU A 221 1.76 -1.06 8.16
C LEU A 221 2.22 -1.84 9.39
N ILE A 222 3.17 -1.27 10.13
CA ILE A 222 3.75 -1.84 11.35
C ILE A 222 3.53 -0.84 12.48
N ASP A 223 3.13 -1.32 13.66
CA ASP A 223 2.93 -0.46 14.83
C ASP A 223 4.26 0.15 15.29
N ALA A 224 4.24 1.47 15.55
CA ALA A 224 5.35 2.15 16.20
C ALA A 224 5.36 1.77 17.67
N ASN A 225 6.55 1.46 18.21
CA ASN A 225 6.72 1.09 19.60
C ASN A 225 6.81 2.35 20.48
N LEU A 226 5.66 2.97 20.71
CA LEU A 226 5.49 4.15 21.54
C LEU A 226 4.75 3.79 22.83
N ALA A 227 5.09 4.45 23.93
CA ALA A 227 4.39 4.29 25.20
C ALA A 227 2.93 4.78 25.11
N ASP A 228 2.02 4.16 25.86
CA ASP A 228 0.59 4.52 25.85
C ASP A 228 0.35 5.98 26.28
N ASP A 229 1.26 6.54 27.08
CA ASP A 229 1.19 7.91 27.59
C ASP A 229 1.37 9.00 26.51
N VAL A 230 1.84 8.64 25.31
CA VAL A 230 1.89 9.56 24.14
C VAL A 230 0.52 10.20 23.89
N ARG A 231 -0.57 9.49 24.21
CA ARG A 231 -1.95 9.99 24.01
C ARG A 231 -2.20 11.34 24.68
N HIS A 232 -1.54 11.63 25.81
CA HIS A 232 -1.73 12.87 26.57
C HIS A 232 -1.14 14.10 25.83
N PHE A 233 -0.21 13.86 24.91
CA PHE A 233 0.49 14.89 24.14
C PHE A 233 -0.08 15.07 22.74
N MET A 234 -1.16 14.37 22.37
CA MET A 234 -1.69 14.41 21.01
C MET A 234 -2.07 15.81 20.51
N PRO A 235 -2.77 16.65 21.28
CA PRO A 235 -3.06 18.02 20.83
C PRO A 235 -1.78 18.80 20.49
N GLN A 236 -0.72 18.62 21.28
CA GLN A 236 0.56 19.30 21.11
C GLN A 236 1.36 18.71 19.94
N ILE A 237 1.35 17.38 19.76
CA ILE A 237 1.98 16.69 18.62
C ILE A 237 1.34 17.16 17.31
N LEU A 238 0.00 17.13 17.23
CA LEU A 238 -0.73 17.58 16.04
C LEU A 238 -0.50 19.07 15.76
N SER A 239 -0.51 19.91 16.79
CA SER A 239 -0.20 21.33 16.67
C SER A 239 1.20 21.56 16.13
N ARG A 240 2.21 20.85 16.67
CA ARG A 240 3.59 20.95 16.23
C ARG A 240 3.75 20.57 14.76
N ILE A 241 3.14 19.47 14.34
CA ILE A 241 3.21 19.01 12.94
C ILE A 241 2.47 19.98 12.01
N LYS A 242 1.34 20.55 12.45
CA LYS A 242 0.67 21.62 11.70
C LYS A 242 1.54 22.86 11.55
N ILE A 243 2.25 23.28 12.59
CA ILE A 243 3.21 24.39 12.52
C ILE A 243 4.33 24.08 11.52
N LEU A 244 4.90 22.87 11.57
CA LEU A 244 5.94 22.44 10.61
C LEU A 244 5.48 22.58 9.16
N ALA A 245 4.23 22.23 8.87
CA ALA A 245 3.65 22.25 7.53
C ALA A 245 2.93 23.57 7.18
N ASN A 246 3.05 24.61 8.00
CA ASN A 246 2.33 25.87 7.85
C ASN A 246 0.79 25.71 7.71
N LEU A 247 0.21 24.79 8.48
CA LEU A 247 -1.22 24.49 8.51
C LEU A 247 -1.94 25.20 9.66
N SER A 248 -3.24 25.40 9.51
CA SER A 248 -4.06 26.03 10.56
C SER A 248 -4.25 25.10 11.76
N ILE A 249 -3.75 25.54 12.91
CA ILE A 249 -3.93 24.87 14.21
C ILE A 249 -5.36 25.01 14.72
N THR A 250 -6.03 26.12 14.38
CA THR A 250 -7.39 26.44 14.82
C THR A 250 -8.44 25.66 14.05
N GLU A 251 -8.22 25.42 12.75
CA GLU A 251 -9.12 24.61 11.94
C GLU A 251 -8.83 23.12 12.16
N LYS A 252 -9.88 22.37 12.49
CA LYS A 252 -9.82 20.93 12.81
C LYS A 252 -10.98 20.13 12.19
N ARG A 253 -11.87 20.81 11.46
CA ARG A 253 -13.12 20.26 10.92
C ARG A 253 -13.01 19.98 9.42
N LEU A 254 -11.98 20.51 8.78
CA LEU A 254 -11.71 20.35 7.35
C LEU A 254 -10.39 19.59 7.16
N PRO A 255 -10.27 18.77 6.10
CA PRO A 255 -8.98 18.27 5.65
C PRO A 255 -8.00 19.42 5.38
N GLN A 256 -6.72 19.19 5.70
CA GLN A 256 -5.65 20.13 5.37
C GLN A 256 -4.43 19.38 4.87
N ASP A 257 -3.79 19.92 3.83
CA ASP A 257 -2.59 19.38 3.20
C ASP A 257 -1.50 20.44 3.19
N GLY A 258 -0.28 20.04 3.52
CA GLY A 258 0.89 20.90 3.54
C GLY A 258 2.18 20.13 3.31
N SER A 259 3.28 20.86 3.19
CA SER A 259 4.61 20.30 3.06
C SER A 259 5.57 20.95 4.05
N ALA A 260 6.60 20.21 4.44
CA ALA A 260 7.66 20.69 5.32
C ALA A 260 9.00 20.06 4.90
N VAL A 261 10.08 20.83 4.93
CA VAL A 261 11.42 20.30 4.69
C VAL A 261 12.16 20.22 6.02
N VAL A 262 12.62 19.02 6.38
CA VAL A 262 13.45 18.79 7.56
C VAL A 262 14.82 18.27 7.14
N LYS A 263 15.83 18.43 8.00
CA LYS A 263 17.20 17.99 7.74
C LYS A 263 17.64 16.93 8.74
N THR A 264 18.23 15.86 8.23
CA THR A 264 19.06 14.91 9.01
C THR A 264 20.54 15.17 8.71
N ASN A 265 21.45 14.54 9.45
CA ASN A 265 22.88 14.57 9.15
C ASN A 265 23.19 14.05 7.73
N ASP A 266 22.37 13.14 7.21
CA ASP A 266 22.59 12.48 5.91
C ASP A 266 22.08 13.31 4.72
N GLN A 267 20.90 13.93 4.86
CA GLN A 267 20.17 14.58 3.77
C GLN A 267 18.98 15.42 4.25
N HIS A 268 18.39 16.18 3.32
CA HIS A 268 17.07 16.78 3.53
C HIS A 268 15.96 15.73 3.29
N LEU A 269 14.87 15.85 4.03
CA LEU A 269 13.64 15.07 3.85
C LEU A 269 12.51 16.06 3.54
N ASP A 270 11.87 15.88 2.41
CA ASP A 270 10.61 16.56 2.10
C ASP A 270 9.46 15.73 2.70
N LEU A 271 8.63 16.38 3.51
CA LEU A 271 7.51 15.76 4.21
C LEU A 271 6.22 16.29 3.61
N ARG A 272 5.38 15.39 3.08
CA ARG A 272 4.00 15.74 2.69
C ARG A 272 3.05 15.33 3.80
N ILE A 273 2.33 16.31 4.36
CA ILE A 273 1.52 16.16 5.56
C ILE A 273 0.07 16.36 5.18
N SER A 274 -0.78 15.39 5.51
CA SER A 274 -2.22 15.46 5.31
C SER A 274 -2.94 15.18 6.63
N THR A 275 -3.96 15.97 6.92
CA THR A 275 -4.81 15.84 8.10
C THR A 275 -6.25 15.60 7.70
N LEU A 276 -6.94 14.72 8.43
CA LEU A 276 -8.34 14.37 8.21
C LEU A 276 -9.12 14.44 9.52
N PRO A 277 -10.26 15.16 9.56
CA PRO A 277 -11.12 15.18 10.73
C PRO A 277 -11.76 13.79 10.93
N THR A 278 -11.69 13.27 12.15
CA THR A 278 -12.39 12.04 12.55
C THR A 278 -13.27 12.30 13.77
N PRO A 279 -14.23 11.42 14.10
CA PRO A 279 -15.04 11.56 15.31
C PRO A 279 -14.26 11.58 16.64
N ARG A 280 -12.96 11.22 16.62
CA ARG A 280 -12.11 11.09 17.82
C ARG A 280 -10.89 12.02 17.81
N GLY A 281 -10.83 12.97 16.87
CA GLY A 281 -9.71 13.87 16.70
C GLY A 281 -9.24 13.90 15.25
N GLU A 282 -8.08 14.48 15.00
CA GLU A 282 -7.51 14.54 13.66
C GLU A 282 -6.63 13.31 13.42
N SER A 283 -6.93 12.57 12.35
CA SER A 283 -6.02 11.59 11.79
C SER A 283 -4.99 12.31 10.93
N MET A 284 -3.73 11.92 10.99
CA MET A 284 -2.66 12.57 10.26
C MET A 284 -1.76 11.54 9.58
N VAL A 285 -1.37 11.84 8.35
CA VAL A 285 -0.40 11.05 7.58
C VAL A 285 0.75 11.96 7.17
N ILE A 286 1.97 11.50 7.41
CA ILE A 286 3.20 12.15 6.98
C ILE A 286 3.89 11.22 5.99
N ARG A 287 3.98 11.61 4.73
CA ARG A 287 4.77 10.91 3.72
C ARG A 287 6.19 11.47 3.72
N ILE A 288 7.18 10.59 3.83
CA ILE A 288 8.60 10.95 3.87
C ILE A 288 9.18 10.76 2.47
N LEU A 289 9.69 11.84 1.88
CA LEU A 289 10.35 11.85 0.57
C LEU A 289 11.82 12.25 0.76
N PRO A 290 12.75 11.29 0.62
CA PRO A 290 14.18 11.61 0.61
C PRO A 290 14.52 12.52 -0.58
N THR A 291 15.27 13.60 -0.33
CA THR A 291 15.61 14.58 -1.38
C THR A 291 16.82 14.18 -2.23
N LYS A 292 17.69 13.28 -1.77
CA LYS A 292 18.79 12.80 -2.62
C LYS A 292 18.23 11.90 -3.72
N VAL A 293 18.48 12.32 -4.97
CA VAL A 293 18.30 11.49 -6.16
C VAL A 293 19.06 10.19 -5.94
N MET A 294 18.34 9.08 -5.73
CA MET A 294 18.94 7.78 -5.96
C MET A 294 19.31 7.76 -7.44
N HIS A 295 20.57 7.52 -7.78
CA HIS A 295 20.94 7.16 -9.15
C HIS A 295 20.23 5.85 -9.49
N LEU A 296 18.99 5.97 -9.97
CA LEU A 296 18.16 4.86 -10.39
C LEU A 296 18.70 4.41 -11.74
N SER A 297 19.35 3.25 -11.74
CA SER A 297 19.73 2.55 -12.96
C SER A 297 18.72 1.42 -13.19
N LEU A 298 18.41 1.11 -14.45
CA LEU A 298 17.45 0.06 -14.79
C LEU A 298 17.86 -1.30 -14.20
N GLU A 299 19.15 -1.57 -14.05
CA GLU A 299 19.68 -2.81 -13.46
C GLU A 299 19.25 -3.01 -12.00
N LYS A 300 19.07 -1.92 -11.25
CA LYS A 300 18.73 -1.97 -9.82
C LYS A 300 17.23 -2.08 -9.57
N LEU A 301 16.39 -2.01 -10.60
CA LEU A 301 14.93 -1.98 -10.47
C LEU A 301 14.26 -3.35 -10.47
N GLY A 302 14.99 -4.43 -10.77
CA GLY A 302 14.43 -5.79 -10.77
C GLY A 302 14.12 -6.38 -12.14
N PHE A 303 14.52 -5.71 -13.21
CA PHE A 303 14.45 -6.31 -14.53
C PHE A 303 15.43 -7.49 -14.64
N ASN A 304 14.99 -8.57 -15.26
CA ASN A 304 15.92 -9.61 -15.73
C ASN A 304 16.64 -9.11 -17.01
N SER A 305 17.72 -9.78 -17.39
CA SER A 305 18.55 -9.37 -18.53
C SER A 305 17.77 -9.20 -19.85
N GLU A 306 16.78 -10.06 -20.10
CA GLU A 306 15.93 -10.01 -21.29
C GLU A 306 15.00 -8.80 -21.26
N SER A 307 14.36 -8.54 -20.12
CA SER A 307 13.46 -7.41 -19.93
C SER A 307 14.21 -6.07 -19.95
N ILE A 308 15.46 -6.01 -19.44
CA ILE A 308 16.33 -4.83 -19.60
C ILE A 308 16.58 -4.56 -21.07
N ALA A 309 16.93 -5.59 -21.86
CA ALA A 309 17.18 -5.43 -23.29
C ALA A 309 15.94 -4.89 -24.04
N LYS A 310 14.76 -5.46 -23.77
CA LYS A 310 13.47 -4.99 -24.30
C LYS A 310 13.21 -3.54 -23.91
N MET A 311 13.37 -3.18 -22.64
CA MET A 311 13.16 -1.80 -22.18
C MET A 311 14.13 -0.82 -22.85
N ARG A 312 15.41 -1.20 -22.99
CA ARG A 312 16.43 -0.38 -23.67
C ARG A 312 16.14 -0.14 -25.14
N GLU A 313 15.53 -1.10 -25.81
CA GLU A 313 15.05 -0.94 -27.17
C GLU A 313 13.91 0.08 -27.22
N LEU A 314 12.92 -0.05 -26.32
CA LEU A 314 11.75 0.82 -26.26
C LEU A 314 12.13 2.28 -25.98
N ILE A 315 13.03 2.56 -25.03
CA ILE A 315 13.42 3.94 -24.69
C ILE A 315 14.28 4.62 -25.77
N LYS A 316 14.77 3.86 -26.75
CA LYS A 316 15.57 4.37 -27.88
C LYS A 316 14.78 4.48 -29.18
N ARG A 317 13.48 4.15 -29.16
CA ARG A 317 12.60 4.33 -30.31
C ARG A 317 12.55 5.82 -30.71
N PRO A 318 12.47 6.14 -32.01
CA PRO A 318 12.42 7.54 -32.46
C PRO A 318 11.10 8.22 -32.07
N HIS A 319 10.00 7.47 -32.10
CA HIS A 319 8.66 7.95 -31.75
C HIS A 319 7.79 6.80 -31.25
N GLY A 320 6.59 7.14 -30.78
CA GLY A 320 5.61 6.19 -30.27
C GLY A 320 5.34 6.37 -28.77
N ILE A 321 4.39 5.61 -28.22
CA ILE A 321 4.02 5.67 -26.80
C ILE A 321 4.46 4.40 -26.08
N VAL A 322 5.11 4.56 -24.93
CA VAL A 322 5.32 3.49 -23.96
C VAL A 322 4.48 3.79 -22.73
N PHE A 323 3.45 2.99 -22.52
CA PHE A 323 2.63 3.06 -21.32
C PHE A 323 3.18 2.14 -20.27
N MET A 324 3.34 2.65 -19.06
CA MET A 324 3.66 1.82 -17.91
C MET A 324 2.45 1.76 -16.97
N THR A 325 2.07 0.55 -16.61
CA THR A 325 0.80 0.28 -15.96
C THR A 325 0.97 -0.36 -14.58
N GLY A 326 0.02 -0.10 -13.70
CA GLY A 326 -0.02 -0.69 -12.38
C GLY A 326 -0.78 0.17 -11.37
N PRO A 327 -1.12 -0.38 -10.19
CA PRO A 327 -1.81 0.35 -9.14
C PRO A 327 -0.94 1.46 -8.55
N THR A 328 -1.51 2.26 -7.67
CA THR A 328 -0.77 3.24 -6.89
C THR A 328 0.33 2.54 -6.06
N GLY A 329 1.52 3.13 -6.02
CA GLY A 329 2.65 2.57 -5.26
C GLY A 329 3.35 1.37 -5.90
N SER A 330 3.07 1.03 -7.15
CA SER A 330 3.79 -0.06 -7.85
C SER A 330 5.18 0.32 -8.36
N GLY A 331 5.68 1.54 -8.06
CA GLY A 331 7.00 2.02 -8.48
C GLY A 331 7.06 2.58 -9.90
N LYS A 332 5.90 2.98 -10.45
CA LYS A 332 5.76 3.51 -11.80
C LYS A 332 6.72 4.68 -12.07
N THR A 333 6.53 5.81 -11.40
CA THR A 333 7.33 7.02 -11.61
C THR A 333 8.83 6.75 -11.44
N THR A 334 9.19 5.88 -10.49
CA THR A 334 10.58 5.43 -10.28
C THR A 334 11.18 4.77 -11.53
N THR A 335 10.45 3.87 -12.19
CA THR A 335 10.91 3.24 -13.43
C THR A 335 11.00 4.25 -14.58
N LEU A 336 10.01 5.14 -14.73
CA LEU A 336 10.06 6.19 -15.76
C LEU A 336 11.25 7.12 -15.58
N TYR A 337 11.50 7.58 -14.36
CA TYR A 337 12.65 8.43 -14.09
C TYR A 337 13.97 7.72 -14.36
N ALA A 338 14.09 6.42 -14.08
CA ALA A 338 15.27 5.64 -14.46
C ALA A 338 15.44 5.57 -15.99
N CYS A 339 14.34 5.37 -16.73
CA CYS A 339 14.34 5.37 -18.19
C CYS A 339 14.77 6.73 -18.75
N LEU A 340 14.18 7.82 -18.26
CA LEU A 340 14.49 9.18 -18.66
C LEU A 340 15.96 9.53 -18.34
N ASN A 341 16.46 9.12 -17.17
CA ASN A 341 17.86 9.33 -16.79
C ASN A 341 18.85 8.59 -17.70
N GLU A 342 18.52 7.36 -18.15
CA GLU A 342 19.38 6.60 -19.08
C GLU A 342 19.45 7.25 -20.48
N ILE A 343 18.39 7.93 -20.92
CA ILE A 343 18.33 8.61 -22.22
C ILE A 343 18.64 10.10 -22.17
N ASN A 344 18.81 10.66 -20.97
CA ASN A 344 19.15 12.05 -20.72
C ASN A 344 20.51 12.38 -21.34
N SER A 345 20.50 13.29 -22.31
CA SER A 345 21.69 13.70 -23.04
C SER A 345 21.49 15.11 -23.58
N SER A 346 22.58 15.85 -23.75
CA SER A 346 22.52 17.20 -24.34
C SER A 346 22.00 17.26 -25.79
N LYS A 347 21.85 16.10 -26.45
CA LYS A 347 21.36 15.98 -27.83
C LYS A 347 19.85 15.86 -27.94
N ARG A 348 19.14 15.61 -26.84
CA ARG A 348 17.69 15.38 -26.83
C ARG A 348 17.03 16.25 -25.78
N LYS A 349 15.96 16.94 -26.15
CA LYS A 349 15.15 17.74 -25.24
C LYS A 349 14.06 16.87 -24.62
N ILE A 350 14.14 16.70 -23.31
CA ILE A 350 13.15 15.93 -22.54
C ILE A 350 12.29 16.92 -21.73
N ILE A 351 10.97 16.83 -21.89
CA ILE A 351 10.01 17.64 -21.13
C ILE A 351 8.96 16.74 -20.47
N THR A 352 8.70 16.95 -19.18
CA THR A 352 7.70 16.19 -18.43
C THR A 352 6.56 17.09 -17.96
N ILE A 353 5.36 16.53 -17.81
CA ILE A 353 4.25 17.13 -17.08
C ILE A 353 3.74 16.17 -16.01
N GLU A 354 3.70 16.61 -14.76
CA GLU A 354 3.53 15.75 -13.58
C GLU A 354 2.59 16.38 -12.53
N ASP A 355 2.00 15.56 -11.67
CA ASP A 355 1.08 16.00 -10.62
C ASP A 355 1.25 15.19 -9.32
N PRO A 356 2.14 15.61 -8.40
CA PRO A 356 3.19 16.63 -8.54
C PRO A 356 4.51 16.06 -9.09
N ILE A 357 5.52 16.91 -9.26
CA ILE A 357 6.90 16.47 -9.48
C ILE A 357 7.41 15.78 -8.21
N GLU A 358 7.94 14.56 -8.32
CA GLU A 358 8.39 13.80 -7.14
C GLU A 358 9.79 14.19 -6.69
N TYR A 359 10.69 14.44 -7.64
CA TYR A 359 11.99 15.07 -7.39
C TYR A 359 12.55 15.67 -8.69
N GLU A 360 13.49 16.59 -8.52
CA GLU A 360 14.12 17.31 -9.63
C GLU A 360 15.16 16.42 -10.35
N MET A 361 15.06 16.38 -11.67
CA MET A 361 15.96 15.65 -12.57
C MET A 361 16.80 16.64 -13.37
N ALA A 362 18.09 16.70 -13.06
CA ALA A 362 19.03 17.56 -13.78
C ALA A 362 19.04 17.25 -15.29
N GLY A 363 18.92 18.29 -16.12
CA GLY A 363 18.90 18.16 -17.59
C GLY A 363 17.53 17.86 -18.19
N ILE A 364 16.48 17.71 -17.39
CA ILE A 364 15.11 17.48 -17.84
C ILE A 364 14.24 18.69 -17.45
N THR A 365 13.44 19.20 -18.38
CA THR A 365 12.48 20.27 -18.05
C THR A 365 11.22 19.65 -17.47
N GLN A 366 10.98 19.82 -16.18
CA GLN A 366 9.79 19.26 -15.51
C GLN A 366 8.76 20.36 -15.25
N ILE A 367 7.51 20.09 -15.64
CA ILE A 367 6.39 21.00 -15.47
C ILE A 367 5.39 20.35 -14.52
N GLN A 368 4.88 21.11 -13.55
CA GLN A 368 3.85 20.63 -12.65
C GLN A 368 2.45 21.12 -13.05
N VAL A 369 1.46 20.24 -12.97
CA VAL A 369 0.04 20.58 -13.09
C VAL A 369 -0.35 21.58 -11.99
N ASN A 370 -1.13 22.59 -12.36
CA ASN A 370 -1.62 23.59 -11.42
C ASN A 370 -3.13 23.81 -11.61
N PRO A 371 -3.97 23.05 -10.88
CA PRO A 371 -5.42 23.15 -10.98
C PRO A 371 -5.97 24.53 -10.61
N LYS A 372 -5.27 25.28 -9.73
CA LYS A 372 -5.70 26.64 -9.31
C LYS A 372 -5.64 27.65 -10.47
N LEU A 373 -4.77 27.41 -11.44
CA LEU A 373 -4.61 28.22 -12.64
C LEU A 373 -5.25 27.59 -13.88
N SER A 374 -6.06 26.54 -13.70
CA SER A 374 -6.61 25.72 -14.81
C SER A 374 -5.52 25.14 -15.73
N PHE A 375 -4.30 24.97 -15.23
CA PHE A 375 -3.19 24.37 -15.97
C PHE A 375 -3.18 22.85 -15.73
N THR A 376 -3.81 22.13 -16.65
CA THR A 376 -4.07 20.67 -16.62
C THR A 376 -3.06 19.88 -17.46
N PHE A 377 -3.10 18.54 -17.38
CA PHE A 377 -2.30 17.65 -18.25
C PHE A 377 -2.51 17.97 -19.74
N ALA A 378 -3.75 18.06 -20.20
CA ALA A 378 -4.07 18.35 -21.60
C ALA A 378 -3.56 19.71 -22.08
N THR A 379 -3.72 20.77 -21.28
CA THR A 379 -3.27 22.14 -21.63
C THR A 379 -1.74 22.26 -21.59
N GLY A 380 -1.11 21.64 -20.60
CA GLY A 380 0.33 21.58 -20.50
C GLY A 380 0.96 20.77 -21.64
N LEU A 381 0.41 19.60 -21.98
CA LEU A 381 0.88 18.79 -23.10
C LEU A 381 0.81 19.54 -24.44
N ARG A 382 -0.28 20.28 -24.71
CA ARG A 382 -0.37 21.17 -25.88
C ARG A 382 0.70 22.26 -25.89
N SER A 383 1.10 22.73 -24.71
CA SER A 383 2.12 23.76 -24.58
C SER A 383 3.52 23.18 -24.81
N ILE A 384 3.79 21.98 -24.30
CA ILE A 384 5.04 21.23 -24.51
C ILE A 384 5.37 21.08 -25.99
N LEU A 385 4.37 20.82 -26.85
CA LEU A 385 4.57 20.68 -28.29
C LEU A 385 5.15 21.94 -28.98
N ARG A 386 5.01 23.12 -28.37
CA ARG A 386 5.60 24.37 -28.90
C ARG A 386 7.03 24.61 -28.42
N HIS A 387 7.57 23.71 -27.60
CA HIS A 387 8.93 23.80 -27.08
C HIS A 387 9.92 22.91 -27.83
N ASP A 388 9.57 22.34 -28.98
CA ASP A 388 10.46 21.46 -29.78
C ASP A 388 11.05 20.29 -28.94
N PRO A 389 10.21 19.47 -28.28
CA PRO A 389 10.68 18.33 -27.50
C PRO A 389 11.04 17.15 -28.41
N ASP A 390 11.99 16.32 -27.99
CA ASP A 390 12.21 14.98 -28.60
C ASP A 390 11.43 13.90 -27.84
N ILE A 391 11.44 14.01 -26.50
CA ILE A 391 10.84 13.04 -25.59
C ILE A 391 9.91 13.77 -24.63
N ILE A 392 8.72 13.22 -24.45
CA ILE A 392 7.70 13.77 -23.57
C ILE A 392 7.32 12.72 -22.53
N MET A 393 7.23 13.10 -21.26
CA MET A 393 6.62 12.25 -20.23
C MET A 393 5.36 12.92 -19.69
N VAL A 394 4.24 12.20 -19.75
CA VAL A 394 2.96 12.62 -19.17
C VAL A 394 2.70 11.77 -17.95
N GLY A 395 2.65 12.38 -16.77
CA GLY A 395 2.60 11.68 -15.47
C GLY A 395 1.54 10.58 -15.43
N GLU A 396 0.35 10.85 -15.98
CA GLU A 396 -0.70 9.85 -16.15
C GLU A 396 -1.72 10.26 -17.22
N VAL A 397 -2.42 9.28 -17.79
CA VAL A 397 -3.58 9.50 -18.65
C VAL A 397 -4.83 9.04 -17.91
N ARG A 398 -5.66 10.02 -17.49
CA ARG A 398 -6.92 9.76 -16.77
C ARG A 398 -8.17 9.91 -17.64
N ASP A 399 -8.10 10.77 -18.65
CA ASP A 399 -9.20 11.19 -19.48
C ASP A 399 -8.90 11.03 -20.98
N VAL A 400 -9.96 11.06 -21.79
CA VAL A 400 -9.90 10.91 -23.24
C VAL A 400 -9.11 12.04 -23.90
N GLU A 401 -9.22 13.26 -23.39
CA GLU A 401 -8.56 14.43 -23.98
C GLU A 401 -7.05 14.29 -23.92
N THR A 402 -6.51 13.95 -22.74
CA THR A 402 -5.09 13.72 -22.53
C THR A 402 -4.62 12.51 -23.35
N ALA A 403 -5.42 11.45 -23.42
CA ALA A 403 -5.12 10.27 -24.22
C ALA A 403 -5.00 10.60 -25.72
N GLU A 404 -5.96 11.32 -26.28
CA GLU A 404 -5.95 11.74 -27.69
C GLU A 404 -4.75 12.62 -28.03
N ILE A 405 -4.43 13.59 -27.16
CA ILE A 405 -3.28 14.48 -27.40
C ILE A 405 -1.98 13.67 -27.33
N ALA A 406 -1.83 12.75 -26.38
CA ALA A 406 -0.65 11.89 -26.28
C ALA A 406 -0.48 11.02 -27.53
N VAL A 407 -1.56 10.41 -28.02
CA VAL A 407 -1.57 9.59 -29.24
C VAL A 407 -1.21 10.43 -30.47
N ARG A 408 -1.80 11.61 -30.64
CA ARG A 408 -1.46 12.53 -31.75
C ARG A 408 -0.01 12.97 -31.68
N THR A 409 0.50 13.25 -30.48
CA THR A 409 1.89 13.66 -30.24
C THR A 409 2.88 12.57 -30.65
N ALA A 410 2.57 11.30 -30.33
CA ALA A 410 3.40 10.19 -30.75
C ALA A 410 3.41 9.99 -32.27
N MET A 411 2.26 10.18 -32.93
CA MET A 411 2.16 10.11 -34.40
C MET A 411 2.91 11.24 -35.11
N THR A 412 3.17 12.37 -34.46
CA THR A 412 3.95 13.49 -35.04
C THR A 412 5.47 13.34 -34.84
N GLY A 413 5.95 12.15 -34.45
CA GLY A 413 7.38 11.85 -34.39
C GLY A 413 8.02 12.03 -33.01
N HIS A 414 7.22 12.10 -31.94
CA HIS A 414 7.73 12.21 -30.57
C HIS A 414 7.71 10.86 -29.85
N LEU A 415 8.69 10.61 -28.98
CA LEU A 415 8.64 9.49 -28.04
C LEU A 415 7.91 9.94 -26.76
N VAL A 416 6.81 9.27 -26.43
CA VAL A 416 5.97 9.62 -25.29
C VAL A 416 5.99 8.51 -24.25
N PHE A 417 6.25 8.87 -23.00
CA PHE A 417 6.07 8.01 -21.84
C PHE A 417 4.84 8.44 -21.07
N SER A 418 4.02 7.48 -20.63
CA SER A 418 2.93 7.80 -19.71
C SER A 418 2.52 6.62 -18.83
N THR A 419 1.60 6.87 -17.92
CA THR A 419 1.10 5.86 -16.98
C THR A 419 -0.40 5.64 -17.07
N LEU A 420 -0.79 4.39 -16.82
CA LEU A 420 -2.18 3.96 -16.66
C LEU A 420 -2.35 3.13 -15.39
N HIS A 421 -3.56 3.16 -14.83
CA HIS A 421 -3.91 2.37 -13.65
C HIS A 421 -4.65 1.08 -14.04
N THR A 422 -3.92 0.13 -14.65
CA THR A 422 -4.45 -1.19 -14.99
C THR A 422 -3.72 -2.30 -14.27
N ASN A 423 -4.38 -3.47 -14.15
CA ASN A 423 -3.85 -4.59 -13.40
C ASN A 423 -2.73 -5.32 -14.14
N ASP A 424 -2.80 -5.37 -15.46
CA ASP A 424 -1.81 -6.01 -16.33
C ASP A 424 -1.59 -5.17 -17.60
N ALA A 425 -0.70 -5.63 -18.47
CA ALA A 425 -0.29 -4.89 -19.66
C ALA A 425 -1.42 -4.87 -20.71
N ALA A 426 -2.05 -6.02 -20.95
CA ALA A 426 -3.13 -6.16 -21.93
C ALA A 426 -4.38 -5.32 -21.59
N SER A 427 -4.72 -5.19 -20.31
CA SER A 427 -5.81 -4.33 -19.85
C SER A 427 -5.54 -2.84 -20.11
N GLY A 428 -4.27 -2.44 -20.29
CA GLY A 428 -3.90 -1.08 -20.70
C GLY A 428 -4.48 -0.71 -22.07
N ILE A 429 -4.49 -1.66 -23.00
CA ILE A 429 -5.06 -1.49 -24.35
C ILE A 429 -6.56 -1.20 -24.23
N ASN A 430 -7.28 -2.08 -23.54
CA ASN A 430 -8.73 -1.94 -23.37
C ASN A 430 -9.07 -0.66 -22.62
N ARG A 431 -8.25 -0.24 -21.65
CA ARG A 431 -8.47 1.03 -20.95
C ARG A 431 -8.44 2.24 -21.89
N LEU A 432 -7.54 2.26 -22.87
CA LEU A 432 -7.53 3.33 -23.89
C LEU A 432 -8.79 3.30 -24.75
N ILE A 433 -9.20 2.11 -25.19
CA ILE A 433 -10.42 1.92 -26.00
C ILE A 433 -11.67 2.32 -25.20
N ASP A 434 -11.77 1.92 -23.93
CA ASP A 434 -12.87 2.26 -23.02
C ASP A 434 -12.93 3.76 -22.72
N MET A 435 -11.79 4.46 -22.73
CA MET A 435 -11.75 5.92 -22.62
C MET A 435 -12.22 6.62 -23.90
N GLY A 436 -12.32 5.92 -25.03
CA GLY A 436 -12.76 6.48 -26.31
C GLY A 436 -11.66 6.63 -27.36
N VAL A 437 -10.44 6.14 -27.10
CA VAL A 437 -9.38 6.14 -28.12
C VAL A 437 -9.68 5.04 -29.16
N GLU A 438 -9.78 5.42 -30.42
CA GLU A 438 -10.05 4.46 -31.50
C GLU A 438 -8.94 3.40 -31.63
N PRO A 439 -9.26 2.10 -31.83
CA PRO A 439 -8.25 1.03 -31.84
C PRO A 439 -7.14 1.22 -32.87
N TYR A 440 -7.46 1.79 -34.05
CA TYR A 440 -6.46 2.04 -35.07
C TYR A 440 -5.41 3.08 -34.62
N LEU A 441 -5.81 4.03 -33.78
CA LEU A 441 -4.91 5.02 -33.19
C LEU A 441 -4.00 4.37 -32.13
N VAL A 442 -4.54 3.43 -31.35
CA VAL A 442 -3.73 2.65 -30.39
C VAL A 442 -2.67 1.85 -31.13
N VAL A 443 -3.07 1.15 -32.19
CA VAL A 443 -2.17 0.31 -33.02
C VAL A 443 -1.08 1.12 -33.73
N SER A 444 -1.40 2.34 -34.18
CA SER A 444 -0.45 3.18 -34.91
C SER A 444 0.50 3.98 -34.03
N SER A 445 0.16 4.21 -32.76
CA SER A 445 0.90 5.11 -31.88
C SER A 445 1.58 4.43 -30.70
N VAL A 446 1.06 3.30 -30.20
CA VAL A 446 1.57 2.65 -29.00
C VAL A 446 2.59 1.56 -29.36
N GLU A 447 3.77 1.61 -28.75
CA GLU A 447 4.84 0.63 -28.94
C GLU A 447 4.77 -0.49 -27.90
N ALA A 448 4.45 -0.15 -26.65
CA ALA A 448 4.39 -1.13 -25.58
C ALA A 448 3.52 -0.72 -24.37
N PHE A 449 3.02 -1.74 -23.67
CA PHE A 449 2.48 -1.65 -22.32
C PHE A 449 3.36 -2.43 -21.35
N VAL A 450 3.84 -1.76 -20.30
CA VAL A 450 4.75 -2.32 -19.29
C VAL A 450 4.03 -2.36 -17.94
N ALA A 451 3.47 -3.50 -17.57
CA ALA A 451 2.86 -3.66 -16.26
C ALA A 451 3.91 -3.93 -15.18
N GLN A 452 3.72 -3.31 -14.02
CA GLN A 452 4.66 -3.36 -12.89
C GLN A 452 3.96 -3.67 -11.56
N ARG A 453 4.62 -4.46 -10.73
CA ARG A 453 4.32 -4.65 -9.29
C ARG A 453 5.60 -4.60 -8.47
N LEU A 454 5.49 -4.21 -7.20
CA LEU A 454 6.58 -4.35 -6.23
C LEU A 454 6.32 -5.58 -5.37
N ILE A 455 7.35 -6.38 -5.20
CA ILE A 455 7.40 -7.52 -4.28
C ILE A 455 8.46 -7.24 -3.22
N ARG A 456 8.23 -7.68 -1.99
CA ARG A 456 9.21 -7.60 -0.91
C ARG A 456 10.34 -8.60 -1.11
N VAL A 457 11.56 -8.19 -0.79
CA VAL A 457 12.77 -9.02 -0.89
C VAL A 457 13.00 -9.74 0.43
N ILE A 458 13.30 -11.05 0.39
CA ILE A 458 13.63 -11.83 1.58
C ILE A 458 14.84 -11.22 2.27
N CYS A 459 14.75 -11.05 3.59
CA CYS A 459 15.84 -10.50 4.38
C CYS A 459 17.12 -11.37 4.24
N PRO A 460 18.26 -10.79 3.84
CA PRO A 460 19.49 -11.56 3.62
C PRO A 460 20.06 -12.17 4.90
N GLN A 461 19.75 -11.61 6.07
CA GLN A 461 20.28 -12.09 7.36
C GLN A 461 19.51 -13.28 7.95
N CYS A 462 18.23 -13.47 7.57
CA CYS A 462 17.40 -14.55 8.08
C CYS A 462 16.76 -15.39 6.97
N LYS A 463 17.37 -15.38 5.78
CA LYS A 463 16.97 -16.21 4.64
C LYS A 463 17.28 -17.67 4.95
N GLU A 464 16.26 -18.52 4.88
CA GLU A 464 16.37 -19.96 5.07
C GLU A 464 15.60 -20.72 3.96
N GLU A 465 15.97 -21.98 3.74
CA GLU A 465 15.26 -22.85 2.80
C GLU A 465 13.91 -23.30 3.40
N ALA A 466 12.82 -23.07 2.66
CA ALA A 466 11.47 -23.43 3.05
C ALA A 466 11.19 -24.89 2.67
N LEU A 467 11.39 -25.80 3.62
CA LEU A 467 11.14 -27.24 3.44
C LEU A 467 9.65 -27.61 3.41
N ASP A 468 8.81 -26.73 3.96
CA ASP A 468 7.37 -26.91 4.18
C ASP A 468 6.49 -26.33 3.06
N CYS A 469 7.07 -25.88 1.94
CA CYS A 469 6.29 -25.32 0.84
C CYS A 469 5.35 -26.38 0.21
N LEU A 470 4.07 -26.03 0.11
CA LEU A 470 3.00 -26.89 -0.39
C LEU A 470 3.32 -27.45 -1.79
N PRO A 471 3.12 -28.77 -2.03
CA PRO A 471 3.35 -29.38 -3.34
C PRO A 471 2.61 -28.68 -4.49
N ALA A 472 1.39 -28.19 -4.24
CA ALA A 472 0.59 -27.47 -5.23
C ALA A 472 1.25 -26.17 -5.72
N ILE A 473 1.98 -25.46 -4.86
CA ILE A 473 2.72 -24.24 -5.24
C ILE A 473 3.90 -24.61 -6.14
N LYS A 474 4.65 -25.66 -5.78
CA LYS A 474 5.75 -26.18 -6.60
C LYS A 474 5.26 -26.66 -7.97
N GLU A 475 4.08 -27.28 -8.02
CA GLU A 475 3.43 -27.70 -9.26
C GLU A 475 3.01 -26.49 -10.12
N GLU A 476 2.41 -25.45 -9.52
CA GLU A 476 2.06 -24.21 -10.23
C GLU A 476 3.29 -23.53 -10.82
N ILE A 477 4.38 -23.40 -10.05
CA ILE A 477 5.65 -22.82 -10.54
C ILE A 477 6.18 -23.65 -11.72
N SER A 478 6.19 -24.97 -11.59
CA SER A 478 6.71 -25.87 -12.63
C SER A 478 5.90 -25.79 -13.92
N LYS A 479 4.56 -25.81 -13.81
CA LYS A 479 3.65 -25.68 -14.96
C LYS A 479 3.75 -24.30 -15.62
N SER A 480 3.77 -23.23 -14.82
CA SER A 480 3.78 -21.85 -15.31
C SER A 480 5.09 -21.51 -16.04
N LEU A 481 6.22 -22.07 -15.59
CA LEU A 481 7.54 -21.86 -16.18
C LEU A 481 7.99 -22.96 -17.15
N ASN A 482 7.13 -23.95 -17.44
CA ASN A 482 7.45 -25.12 -18.25
C ASN A 482 8.74 -25.84 -17.80
N LEU A 483 8.92 -26.01 -16.48
CA LEU A 483 10.08 -26.70 -15.91
C LEU A 483 9.89 -28.23 -15.97
N PRO A 484 10.98 -29.00 -16.16
CA PRO A 484 10.90 -30.46 -16.16
C PRO A 484 10.52 -31.01 -14.77
N GLU A 485 9.60 -31.99 -14.74
CA GLU A 485 8.97 -32.56 -13.52
C GLU A 485 9.95 -33.06 -12.45
N ARG A 486 11.20 -33.37 -12.81
CA ARG A 486 12.22 -33.94 -11.91
C ARG A 486 13.09 -32.90 -11.18
N ARG A 487 12.85 -31.59 -11.35
CA ARG A 487 13.69 -30.56 -10.72
C ARG A 487 13.27 -30.34 -9.28
N SER A 488 14.17 -30.61 -8.32
CA SER A 488 13.98 -30.20 -6.93
C SER A 488 13.96 -28.67 -6.86
N LEU A 489 12.77 -28.09 -6.67
CA LEU A 489 12.60 -26.64 -6.54
C LEU A 489 12.97 -26.22 -5.11
N LYS A 490 14.08 -25.49 -4.99
CA LYS A 490 14.46 -24.82 -3.75
C LYS A 490 13.69 -23.51 -3.63
N ILE A 491 12.97 -23.36 -2.53
CA ILE A 491 12.19 -22.16 -2.21
C ILE A 491 12.73 -21.63 -0.89
N TYR A 492 12.77 -20.31 -0.75
CA TYR A 492 13.30 -19.65 0.42
C TYR A 492 12.21 -18.84 1.13
N ARG A 493 12.42 -18.61 2.43
CA ARG A 493 11.62 -17.70 3.25
C ARG A 493 12.52 -16.90 4.18
N GLY A 494 11.99 -15.82 4.74
CA GLY A 494 12.64 -15.09 5.82
C GLY A 494 12.07 -15.53 7.17
N ALA A 495 12.91 -16.04 8.07
CA ALA A 495 12.48 -16.46 9.42
C ALA A 495 12.05 -15.28 10.32
N GLY A 496 12.48 -14.07 9.97
CA GLY A 496 12.32 -12.86 10.79
C GLY A 496 13.46 -12.68 11.78
N CYS A 497 14.14 -11.54 11.72
CA CYS A 497 15.22 -11.16 12.63
C CYS A 497 15.11 -9.67 12.98
N GLU A 498 15.96 -9.18 13.88
CA GLU A 498 15.93 -7.77 14.29
C GLU A 498 16.19 -6.80 13.12
N HIS A 499 17.10 -7.16 12.20
CA HIS A 499 17.41 -6.34 11.03
C HIS A 499 16.21 -6.08 10.11
N CYS A 500 15.31 -7.05 9.97
CA CYS A 500 14.07 -6.89 9.20
C CYS A 500 12.85 -6.57 10.08
N ASN A 501 13.05 -6.16 11.35
CA ASN A 501 11.98 -5.92 12.31
C ASN A 501 11.01 -7.12 12.44
N ARG A 502 11.55 -8.34 12.39
CA ARG A 502 10.82 -9.62 12.46
C ARG A 502 9.79 -9.84 11.33
N THR A 503 9.88 -9.07 10.24
CA THR A 503 8.97 -9.23 9.10
C THR A 503 9.36 -10.36 8.15
N GLY A 504 10.64 -10.75 8.15
CA GLY A 504 11.23 -11.68 7.18
C GLY A 504 11.65 -11.02 5.86
N PHE A 505 11.36 -9.73 5.66
CA PHE A 505 11.63 -9.00 4.42
C PHE A 505 12.45 -7.73 4.64
N TYR A 506 13.30 -7.38 3.67
CA TYR A 506 14.09 -6.14 3.72
C TYR A 506 14.23 -5.53 2.33
N GLY A 507 13.47 -4.46 2.07
CA GLY A 507 13.44 -3.79 0.77
C GLY A 507 12.43 -4.42 -0.19
N ARG A 508 12.38 -3.84 -1.39
CA ARG A 508 11.44 -4.21 -2.47
C ARG A 508 12.14 -4.21 -3.81
N VAL A 509 11.65 -5.04 -4.72
CA VAL A 509 12.09 -5.13 -6.11
C VAL A 509 10.85 -5.16 -7.01
N ALA A 510 10.96 -4.68 -8.24
CA ALA A 510 9.85 -4.73 -9.17
C ALA A 510 9.86 -6.02 -10.00
N ILE A 511 8.65 -6.50 -10.33
CA ILE A 511 8.40 -7.52 -11.35
C ILE A 511 7.64 -6.88 -12.50
N TYR A 512 7.95 -7.33 -13.71
CA TYR A 512 7.53 -6.69 -14.95
C TYR A 512 6.86 -7.67 -15.91
N GLU A 513 5.86 -7.18 -16.63
CA GLU A 513 5.24 -7.81 -17.79
C GLU A 513 5.30 -6.79 -18.93
N ILE A 514 6.13 -7.06 -19.95
CA ILE A 514 6.39 -6.13 -21.06
C ILE A 514 5.69 -6.66 -22.30
N LEU A 515 4.57 -6.05 -22.66
CA LEU A 515 3.80 -6.32 -23.87
C LEU A 515 4.21 -5.35 -24.97
N VAL A 516 5.06 -5.80 -25.90
CA VAL A 516 5.43 -5.05 -27.11
C VAL A 516 4.39 -5.33 -28.19
N LEU A 517 3.89 -4.28 -28.86
CA LEU A 517 2.89 -4.43 -29.92
C LEU A 517 3.57 -4.88 -31.22
N ASN A 518 3.50 -6.17 -31.51
CA ASN A 518 3.85 -6.75 -32.81
C ASN A 518 2.63 -6.83 -33.74
N ASP A 519 2.82 -7.26 -34.98
CA ASP A 519 1.75 -7.27 -35.98
C ASP A 519 0.58 -8.19 -35.61
N ALA A 520 0.84 -9.35 -35.00
CA ALA A 520 -0.20 -10.26 -34.52
C ALA A 520 -1.08 -9.60 -33.43
N ILE A 521 -0.45 -8.93 -32.46
CA ILE A 521 -1.16 -8.18 -31.41
C ILE A 521 -1.91 -6.99 -32.03
N ARG A 522 -1.30 -6.26 -32.97
CA ARG A 522 -1.93 -5.12 -33.64
C ARG A 522 -3.20 -5.54 -34.39
N THR A 523 -3.15 -6.63 -35.16
CA THR A 523 -4.33 -7.18 -35.83
C THR A 523 -5.40 -7.57 -34.82
N ALA A 524 -5.01 -8.24 -33.73
CA ALA A 524 -5.97 -8.60 -32.68
C ALA A 524 -6.65 -7.36 -32.09
N ILE A 525 -5.93 -6.26 -31.82
CA ILE A 525 -6.52 -5.04 -31.24
C ILE A 525 -7.62 -4.44 -32.13
N LEU A 526 -7.48 -4.52 -33.47
CA LEU A 526 -8.46 -3.97 -34.41
C LEU A 526 -9.82 -4.70 -34.32
N GLU A 527 -9.83 -5.97 -33.94
CA GLU A 527 -11.04 -6.78 -33.74
C GLU A 527 -11.77 -6.48 -32.42
N LYS A 528 -11.25 -5.53 -31.61
CA LYS A 528 -11.75 -5.17 -30.26
C LYS A 528 -11.97 -6.37 -29.32
N PRO A 529 -11.03 -7.33 -29.21
CA PRO A 529 -11.19 -8.49 -28.38
C PRO A 529 -11.06 -8.13 -26.90
N ARG A 530 -11.49 -9.06 -26.04
CA ARG A 530 -11.26 -8.96 -24.60
C ARG A 530 -9.77 -9.06 -24.27
N SER A 531 -9.34 -8.44 -23.18
CA SER A 531 -7.93 -8.40 -22.76
C SER A 531 -7.33 -9.79 -22.53
N ASP A 532 -8.14 -10.79 -22.13
CA ASP A 532 -7.69 -12.17 -21.95
C ASP A 532 -7.31 -12.86 -23.27
N TYR A 533 -7.94 -12.48 -24.38
CA TYR A 533 -7.58 -12.97 -25.71
C TYR A 533 -6.26 -12.36 -26.19
N ILE A 534 -6.09 -11.04 -26.04
CA ILE A 534 -4.83 -10.35 -26.36
C ILE A 534 -3.68 -10.96 -25.55
N LYS A 535 -3.91 -11.20 -24.25
CA LYS A 535 -2.89 -11.80 -23.38
C LYS A 535 -2.51 -13.22 -23.81
N LYS A 536 -3.46 -14.02 -24.34
CA LYS A 536 -3.18 -15.36 -24.87
C LYS A 536 -2.31 -15.31 -26.13
N ILE A 537 -2.63 -14.42 -27.07
CA ILE A 537 -1.80 -14.21 -28.27
C ILE A 537 -0.41 -13.75 -27.86
N ALA A 538 -0.33 -12.76 -26.96
CA ALA A 538 0.95 -12.26 -26.47
C ALA A 538 1.78 -13.35 -25.76
N ALA A 539 1.15 -14.26 -25.00
CA ALA A 539 1.83 -15.39 -24.37
C ALA A 539 2.41 -16.37 -25.41
N GLN A 540 1.73 -16.58 -26.54
CA GLN A 540 2.25 -17.38 -27.66
C GLN A 540 3.45 -16.69 -28.34
N GLU A 541 3.44 -15.36 -28.38
CA GLU A 541 4.53 -14.51 -28.89
C GLU A 541 5.68 -14.29 -27.86
N GLY A 542 5.67 -15.02 -26.74
CA GLY A 542 6.76 -14.99 -25.75
C GLY A 542 6.62 -13.91 -24.67
N LEU A 543 5.42 -13.38 -24.42
CA LEU A 543 5.15 -12.57 -23.23
C LEU A 543 5.40 -13.40 -21.96
N ILE A 544 6.22 -12.86 -21.06
CA ILE A 544 6.37 -13.36 -19.69
C ILE A 544 5.41 -12.56 -18.82
N SER A 545 4.43 -13.23 -18.21
CA SER A 545 3.44 -12.59 -17.34
C SER A 545 4.06 -12.08 -16.04
N LEU A 546 3.34 -11.19 -15.32
CA LEU A 546 3.73 -10.76 -13.97
C LEU A 546 3.93 -11.97 -13.03
N ARG A 547 3.03 -12.95 -13.09
CA ARG A 547 3.07 -14.16 -12.26
C ARG A 547 4.29 -15.02 -12.58
N GLN A 548 4.59 -15.23 -13.87
CA GLN A 548 5.78 -15.97 -14.31
C GLN A 548 7.08 -15.25 -13.92
N ASN A 549 7.14 -13.92 -14.06
CA ASN A 549 8.28 -13.13 -13.63
C ASN A 549 8.50 -13.27 -12.11
N GLY A 550 7.43 -13.16 -11.32
CA GLY A 550 7.46 -13.42 -9.88
C GLY A 550 7.95 -14.84 -9.54
N TRP A 551 7.52 -15.87 -10.27
CA TRP A 551 8.02 -17.24 -10.09
C TRP A 551 9.51 -17.39 -10.37
N LYS A 552 10.05 -16.69 -11.38
CA LYS A 552 11.51 -16.65 -11.58
C LYS A 552 12.21 -16.03 -10.36
N ALA A 553 11.69 -14.92 -9.83
CA ALA A 553 12.23 -14.28 -8.63
C ALA A 553 12.17 -15.18 -7.37
N VAL A 554 11.16 -16.05 -7.25
CA VAL A 554 11.07 -17.06 -6.18
C VAL A 554 12.19 -18.11 -6.33
N LEU A 555 12.44 -18.60 -7.55
CA LEU A 555 13.49 -19.58 -7.81
C LEU A 555 14.90 -19.02 -7.60
N ASP A 556 15.09 -17.73 -7.86
CA ASP A 556 16.32 -16.99 -7.54
C ASP A 556 16.46 -16.71 -6.03
N GLY A 557 15.43 -17.03 -5.24
CA GLY A 557 15.37 -16.81 -3.80
C GLY A 557 15.33 -15.33 -3.42
N ILE A 558 14.80 -14.48 -4.29
CA ILE A 558 14.64 -13.05 -4.06
C ILE A 558 13.40 -12.79 -3.20
N THR A 559 12.30 -13.49 -3.47
CA THR A 559 11.01 -13.33 -2.77
C THR A 559 10.38 -14.69 -2.44
N THR A 560 9.24 -14.67 -1.75
CA THR A 560 8.49 -15.88 -1.39
C THR A 560 7.29 -16.10 -2.32
N PRO A 561 6.76 -17.33 -2.44
CA PRO A 561 5.59 -17.58 -3.26
C PRO A 561 4.35 -16.77 -2.84
N GLU A 562 4.16 -16.59 -1.54
CA GLU A 562 3.03 -15.85 -0.96
C GLU A 562 3.03 -14.39 -1.45
N GLU A 563 4.20 -13.79 -1.54
CA GLU A 563 4.33 -12.40 -1.99
C GLU A 563 3.91 -12.22 -3.45
N VAL A 564 4.36 -13.12 -4.33
CA VAL A 564 3.95 -13.13 -5.74
C VAL A 564 2.45 -13.37 -5.87
N MET A 565 1.90 -14.29 -5.06
CA MET A 565 0.46 -14.56 -5.06
C MET A 565 -0.38 -13.36 -4.62
N ASN A 566 0.14 -12.57 -3.69
CA ASN A 566 -0.58 -11.43 -3.13
C ASN A 566 -0.65 -10.24 -4.10
N VAL A 567 0.36 -10.06 -4.96
CA VAL A 567 0.43 -8.90 -5.87
C VAL A 567 0.04 -9.20 -7.32
N THR A 568 -0.10 -10.47 -7.71
CA THR A 568 -0.51 -10.86 -9.06
C THR A 568 -1.72 -11.79 -9.06
N THR A 569 -2.43 -11.81 -10.19
CA THR A 569 -3.49 -12.79 -10.46
C THR A 569 -2.89 -14.08 -11.02
N LYS A 570 -3.64 -15.18 -10.90
CA LYS A 570 -3.30 -16.45 -11.54
C LYS A 570 -3.53 -16.31 -13.05
N ASP A 571 -2.62 -16.88 -13.83
CA ASP A 571 -2.81 -16.95 -15.27
C ASP A 571 -3.65 -18.19 -15.64
N ASP A 572 -4.84 -17.96 -16.21
CA ASP A 572 -5.78 -19.04 -16.55
C ASP A 572 -5.56 -19.64 -17.96
N TRP A 573 -4.35 -19.53 -18.53
CA TRP A 573 -4.06 -20.05 -19.88
C TRP A 573 -3.73 -21.55 -19.93
N ALA A 574 -3.62 -22.23 -18.79
CA ALA A 574 -3.37 -23.66 -18.71
C ALA A 574 -4.68 -24.47 -18.84
N GLY A 575 -5.00 -24.97 -20.04
CA GLY A 575 -5.98 -26.06 -20.16
C GLY A 575 -6.78 -26.21 -21.46
N ARG A 576 -6.70 -25.31 -22.44
CA ARG A 576 -7.25 -25.58 -23.78
C ARG A 576 -6.13 -25.99 -24.71
N LYS A 577 -6.14 -27.27 -25.11
CA LYS A 577 -5.30 -27.77 -26.20
C LYS A 577 -5.39 -26.79 -27.37
N THR A 578 -4.23 -26.42 -27.88
CA THR A 578 -4.03 -25.87 -29.21
C THR A 578 -4.88 -26.63 -30.23
N VAL A 579 -5.89 -25.95 -30.75
CA VAL A 579 -6.40 -26.18 -32.10
C VAL A 579 -6.47 -24.80 -32.72
N VAL A 580 -5.37 -24.39 -33.33
CA VAL A 580 -5.43 -23.44 -34.44
C VAL A 580 -5.49 -24.31 -35.68
N SER A 581 -6.71 -24.59 -36.13
CA SER A 581 -7.03 -24.95 -37.51
C SER A 581 -8.21 -24.09 -37.89
N GLY A 582 -8.08 -23.33 -38.98
CA GLY A 582 -8.95 -22.20 -39.29
C GLY A 582 -10.33 -22.61 -39.79
N GLU A 583 -11.23 -22.99 -38.87
CA GLU A 583 -12.65 -23.22 -39.18
C GLU A 583 -13.65 -22.59 -38.20
N ASP A 584 -13.24 -21.85 -37.17
CA ASP A 584 -14.17 -21.17 -36.25
C ASP A 584 -14.36 -19.67 -36.57
N ILE A 585 -14.67 -19.36 -37.83
CA ILE A 585 -15.27 -18.07 -38.23
C ILE A 585 -16.71 -18.37 -38.65
N PRO A 586 -17.75 -17.91 -37.93
CA PRO A 586 -19.12 -18.05 -38.42
C PRO A 586 -19.29 -17.23 -39.70
N PRO A 587 -19.81 -17.80 -40.81
CA PRO A 587 -19.99 -17.05 -42.05
C PRO A 587 -21.07 -15.98 -41.90
N GLU A 588 -20.82 -14.84 -42.52
CA GLU A 588 -21.83 -13.83 -42.81
C GLU A 588 -22.96 -14.43 -43.66
N GLU A 589 -24.17 -14.54 -43.10
CA GLU A 589 -25.41 -14.61 -43.89
C GLU A 589 -26.36 -13.50 -43.46
N TYR A 590 -26.11 -12.31 -44.02
CA TYR A 590 -27.11 -11.26 -44.12
C TYR A 590 -27.69 -11.33 -45.55
N ASN A 591 -28.82 -12.03 -45.73
CA ASN A 591 -29.89 -11.52 -46.60
C ASN A 591 -31.21 -12.32 -46.56
N GLN A 592 -32.28 -11.52 -46.40
CA GLN A 592 -33.62 -11.68 -46.97
C GLN A 592 -34.46 -12.90 -46.59
N LYS A 593 -35.38 -12.69 -45.62
CA LYS A 593 -36.79 -13.10 -45.79
C LYS A 593 -37.76 -12.02 -45.33
N VAL A 594 -38.36 -11.36 -46.31
CA VAL A 594 -39.58 -10.56 -46.19
C VAL A 594 -40.77 -11.52 -46.00
N ILE A 595 -41.47 -11.48 -44.86
CA ILE A 595 -42.87 -11.93 -44.78
C ILE A 595 -43.70 -10.96 -43.91
N LYS A 596 -44.53 -10.21 -44.64
CA LYS A 596 -45.86 -9.61 -44.38
C LYS A 596 -46.43 -9.58 -42.96
N THR A 597 -46.89 -8.39 -42.61
CA THR A 597 -47.83 -8.02 -41.54
C THR A 597 -49.10 -8.88 -41.49
N LYS A 598 -49.53 -9.22 -40.26
CA LYS A 598 -50.95 -9.37 -39.90
C LYS A 598 -51.23 -8.74 -38.53
N GLN A 599 -52.31 -7.98 -38.52
CA GLN A 599 -52.91 -7.28 -37.38
C GLN A 599 -53.45 -8.23 -36.31
N GLY A 600 -53.45 -7.74 -35.07
CA GLY A 600 -54.49 -7.99 -34.08
C GLY A 600 -54.36 -9.28 -33.27
N SER A 601 -54.03 -9.16 -31.99
CA SER A 601 -54.98 -9.40 -30.89
C SER A 601 -54.24 -9.45 -29.55
N SER A 602 -54.88 -8.84 -28.56
CA SER A 602 -54.61 -8.99 -27.13
C SER A 602 -54.41 -10.45 -26.71
N GLY A 603 -53.34 -10.74 -25.99
CA GLY A 603 -53.11 -12.05 -25.40
C GLY A 603 -52.21 -11.96 -24.18
N CYS A 604 -52.84 -11.87 -22.99
CA CYS A 604 -52.18 -12.13 -21.72
C CYS A 604 -51.56 -13.54 -21.75
N ILE A 605 -50.25 -13.66 -21.50
CA ILE A 605 -49.60 -14.95 -21.28
C ILE A 605 -49.86 -15.34 -19.82
N LYS A 606 -50.61 -16.44 -19.64
CA LYS A 606 -50.81 -17.11 -18.35
C LYS A 606 -49.58 -17.95 -18.01
N ASN A 607 -49.20 -17.95 -16.73
CA ASN A 607 -48.14 -18.75 -16.13
C ASN A 607 -48.34 -20.26 -16.35
N GLU A 608 -47.26 -20.94 -16.76
CA GLU A 608 -47.01 -22.31 -16.35
C GLU A 608 -45.87 -22.30 -15.31
N GLN A 609 -46.16 -22.92 -14.17
CA GLN A 609 -45.27 -23.05 -13.03
C GLN A 609 -44.08 -23.94 -13.39
N ASN A 610 -42.86 -23.38 -13.40
CA ASN A 610 -41.66 -24.14 -13.11
C ASN A 610 -40.66 -23.28 -12.34
N SER A 611 -40.68 -23.48 -11.03
CA SER A 611 -39.79 -22.90 -10.03
C SER A 611 -38.39 -23.50 -10.18
N PHE A 612 -37.58 -22.95 -11.08
CA PHE A 612 -36.22 -23.44 -11.34
C PHE A 612 -35.08 -22.57 -10.81
N TRP A 613 -35.37 -21.57 -9.96
CA TRP A 613 -34.35 -20.68 -9.43
C TRP A 613 -34.41 -20.54 -7.90
N ILE A 614 -33.28 -20.93 -7.26
CA ILE A 614 -32.77 -20.54 -5.93
C ILE A 614 -33.03 -21.52 -4.77
N THR A 615 -31.92 -22.03 -4.21
CA THR A 615 -31.82 -22.73 -2.92
C THR A 615 -31.97 -21.74 -1.76
N GLN A 616 -32.82 -22.07 -0.80
CA GLN A 616 -33.31 -21.26 0.34
C GLN A 616 -32.26 -20.64 1.30
N LYS A 617 -30.95 -20.87 1.12
CA LYS A 617 -29.90 -20.55 2.11
C LYS A 617 -29.14 -19.23 1.94
N GLN A 618 -29.52 -18.35 1.00
CA GLN A 618 -28.83 -17.07 0.74
C GLN A 618 -29.55 -15.81 1.22
N TYR A 619 -30.63 -15.93 2.01
CA TYR A 619 -31.45 -14.77 2.40
C TYR A 619 -31.12 -14.13 3.75
N GLU A 620 -30.34 -14.76 4.62
CA GLU A 620 -30.14 -14.30 6.00
C GLU A 620 -29.13 -13.14 6.17
N SER A 621 -28.46 -12.68 5.10
CA SER A 621 -27.40 -11.65 5.20
C SER A 621 -27.72 -10.32 4.50
N ARG A 622 -28.97 -10.06 4.10
CA ARG A 622 -29.34 -8.85 3.36
C ARG A 622 -29.95 -7.78 4.27
N ILE A 623 -29.57 -6.52 4.06
CA ILE A 623 -30.03 -5.34 4.82
C ILE A 623 -31.54 -5.11 4.67
N TYR A 624 -32.12 -5.42 3.50
CA TYR A 624 -33.54 -5.25 3.23
C TYR A 624 -34.22 -6.60 2.94
N PRO A 625 -35.37 -6.88 3.57
CA PRO A 625 -36.17 -8.05 3.23
C PRO A 625 -36.69 -7.93 1.78
N ARG A 626 -36.93 -9.07 1.12
CA ARG A 626 -37.44 -9.13 -0.25
C ARG A 626 -38.81 -9.81 -0.29
N CYS A 627 -39.71 -9.28 -1.11
CA CYS A 627 -41.02 -9.85 -1.39
C CYS A 627 -41.01 -10.48 -2.79
N PHE A 628 -41.63 -11.67 -2.91
CA PHE A 628 -41.73 -12.42 -4.17
C PHE A 628 -43.15 -12.44 -4.74
N GLU A 629 -43.85 -11.32 -4.64
CA GLU A 629 -45.16 -11.14 -5.26
C GLU A 629 -45.07 -10.30 -6.54
N PRO A 630 -45.94 -10.55 -7.54
CA PRO A 630 -45.95 -9.82 -8.79
C PRO A 630 -46.36 -8.35 -8.59
N VAL A 631 -45.44 -7.45 -8.88
CA VAL A 631 -45.61 -5.98 -8.87
C VAL A 631 -45.40 -5.45 -10.28
N SER A 632 -46.32 -4.62 -10.75
CA SER A 632 -46.22 -4.00 -12.07
C SER A 632 -45.16 -2.90 -12.07
N ILE A 633 -44.28 -2.93 -13.06
CA ILE A 633 -43.28 -1.88 -13.28
C ILE A 633 -43.33 -1.37 -14.71
N GLN A 634 -43.06 -0.08 -14.86
CA GLN A 634 -42.74 0.54 -16.14
C GLN A 634 -41.33 1.09 -16.06
N TYR A 635 -40.57 1.04 -17.15
CA TYR A 635 -39.23 1.61 -17.16
C TYR A 635 -38.87 2.23 -18.50
N ARG A 636 -37.96 3.21 -18.44
CA ARG A 636 -37.33 3.87 -19.59
C ARG A 636 -35.83 3.90 -19.37
N VAL A 637 -35.06 3.88 -20.46
CA VAL A 637 -33.60 3.97 -20.37
C VAL A 637 -33.23 5.44 -20.35
N VAL A 638 -32.35 5.82 -19.42
CA VAL A 638 -31.78 7.17 -19.38
C VAL A 638 -30.42 7.12 -20.05
N LYS A 639 -30.21 7.99 -21.05
CA LYS A 639 -28.97 8.09 -21.82
C LYS A 639 -28.43 9.52 -21.76
N PRO A 640 -27.13 9.74 -21.89
CA PRO A 640 -26.60 11.08 -22.09
C PRO A 640 -27.12 11.66 -23.41
N ASP A 641 -27.41 12.95 -23.42
CA ASP A 641 -27.77 13.70 -24.62
C ASP A 641 -26.59 13.65 -25.61
N PRO A 642 -26.80 13.21 -26.86
CA PRO A 642 -25.76 13.15 -27.88
C PRO A 642 -25.05 14.49 -28.10
N ASP A 643 -25.77 15.60 -27.93
CA ASP A 643 -25.25 16.96 -28.18
C ASP A 643 -24.70 17.62 -26.91
N ASN A 644 -25.06 17.11 -25.72
CA ASN A 644 -24.55 17.59 -24.45
C ASN A 644 -24.45 16.46 -23.41
N LEU A 645 -23.29 15.81 -23.34
CA LEU A 645 -23.04 14.67 -22.46
C LEU A 645 -23.25 14.94 -20.95
N GLN A 646 -23.41 16.20 -20.52
CA GLN A 646 -23.77 16.57 -19.14
C GLN A 646 -25.29 16.53 -18.87
N VAL A 647 -26.11 16.48 -19.92
CA VAL A 647 -27.57 16.39 -19.84
C VAL A 647 -27.98 14.94 -20.06
N MET A 648 -28.81 14.40 -19.17
CA MET A 648 -29.36 13.05 -19.32
C MET A 648 -30.75 13.16 -19.94
N ILE A 649 -30.97 12.51 -21.08
CA ILE A 649 -32.26 12.38 -21.75
C ILE A 649 -32.87 11.00 -21.50
N VAL A 650 -34.19 10.98 -21.32
CA VAL A 650 -34.95 9.73 -21.15
C VAL A 650 -35.40 9.27 -22.53
N GLU A 651 -35.20 7.99 -22.87
CA GLU A 651 -35.73 7.42 -24.11
C GLU A 651 -37.26 7.56 -24.15
N ASP A 652 -37.81 7.96 -25.31
CA ASP A 652 -39.26 8.07 -25.53
C ASP A 652 -40.01 6.73 -25.43
N VAL A 653 -39.28 5.61 -25.43
CA VAL A 653 -39.85 4.26 -25.39
C VAL A 653 -40.00 3.77 -23.94
N GLU A 654 -41.25 3.68 -23.48
CA GLU A 654 -41.61 3.11 -22.18
C GLU A 654 -41.92 1.62 -22.31
N TYR A 655 -41.28 0.80 -21.47
CA TYR A 655 -41.48 -0.64 -21.41
C TYR A 655 -42.27 -1.00 -20.15
N SER A 656 -43.14 -2.00 -20.23
CA SER A 656 -43.86 -2.54 -19.07
C SER A 656 -43.50 -4.00 -18.83
N THR A 657 -43.37 -4.38 -17.56
CA THR A 657 -43.12 -5.75 -17.13
C THR A 657 -43.59 -5.95 -15.69
N THR A 658 -43.46 -7.16 -15.18
CA THR A 658 -43.79 -7.50 -13.80
C THR A 658 -42.52 -7.96 -13.09
N THR A 659 -42.30 -7.48 -11.87
CA THR A 659 -41.26 -8.01 -10.98
C THR A 659 -41.89 -8.91 -9.95
N GLU A 660 -41.28 -10.07 -9.70
CA GLU A 660 -41.59 -10.95 -8.56
C GLU A 660 -40.44 -10.92 -7.55
N ASP A 661 -39.65 -9.85 -7.52
CA ASP A 661 -38.52 -9.73 -6.60
C ASP A 661 -38.23 -8.24 -6.33
N ILE A 662 -38.79 -7.72 -5.23
CA ILE A 662 -38.70 -6.31 -4.85
C ILE A 662 -38.30 -6.14 -3.38
N SER A 663 -37.49 -5.11 -3.10
CA SER A 663 -37.06 -4.69 -1.78
C SER A 663 -36.88 -3.18 -1.71
N ALA A 664 -36.71 -2.62 -0.52
CA ALA A 664 -36.39 -1.20 -0.35
C ALA A 664 -34.99 -0.81 -0.89
N GLY A 665 -34.12 -1.78 -1.18
CA GLY A 665 -32.80 -1.57 -1.78
C GLY A 665 -32.75 -1.70 -3.31
N GLY A 666 -33.79 -2.25 -3.93
CA GLY A 666 -33.81 -2.52 -5.38
C GLY A 666 -34.77 -3.65 -5.76
N LEU A 667 -34.83 -3.95 -7.06
CA LEU A 667 -35.74 -4.95 -7.63
C LEU A 667 -35.05 -5.79 -8.71
N ARG A 668 -35.65 -6.92 -9.07
CA ARG A 668 -35.22 -7.77 -10.18
C ARG A 668 -36.40 -8.03 -11.11
N PHE A 669 -36.23 -7.81 -12.41
CA PHE A 669 -37.30 -8.03 -13.39
C PHE A 669 -36.79 -8.68 -14.67
N ALA A 670 -37.70 -9.30 -15.43
CA ALA A 670 -37.39 -9.89 -16.72
C ALA A 670 -37.67 -8.90 -17.87
N THR A 671 -36.77 -8.89 -18.86
CA THR A 671 -36.94 -8.10 -20.09
C THR A 671 -36.31 -8.79 -21.30
N LYS A 672 -36.80 -8.48 -22.50
CA LYS A 672 -36.17 -8.91 -23.77
C LYS A 672 -35.09 -7.93 -24.26
N LYS A 673 -34.94 -6.77 -23.60
CA LYS A 673 -33.93 -5.76 -23.93
C LYS A 673 -32.65 -6.02 -23.15
N ILE A 674 -31.51 -5.91 -23.81
CA ILE A 674 -30.20 -6.02 -23.17
C ILE A 674 -29.79 -4.63 -22.69
N PHE A 675 -29.38 -4.55 -21.42
CA PHE A 675 -28.77 -3.34 -20.86
C PHE A 675 -27.32 -3.63 -20.52
N PRO A 676 -26.37 -2.75 -20.88
CA PRO A 676 -25.07 -2.74 -20.24
C PRO A 676 -25.21 -2.69 -18.72
N VAL A 677 -24.36 -3.41 -18.00
CA VAL A 677 -24.18 -3.18 -16.55
C VAL A 677 -23.83 -1.71 -16.36
N ASP A 678 -24.32 -1.10 -15.28
CA ASP A 678 -24.25 0.32 -14.98
C ASP A 678 -25.22 1.25 -15.72
N SER A 679 -26.08 0.73 -16.60
CA SER A 679 -27.15 1.52 -17.22
C SER A 679 -28.10 2.12 -16.18
N ILE A 680 -28.53 3.37 -16.39
CA ILE A 680 -29.52 4.05 -15.55
C ILE A 680 -30.90 3.90 -16.19
N LEU A 681 -31.86 3.47 -15.38
CA LEU A 681 -33.25 3.28 -15.75
C LEU A 681 -34.12 4.21 -14.92
N GLU A 682 -35.04 4.93 -15.56
CA GLU A 682 -36.18 5.53 -14.87
C GLU A 682 -37.22 4.42 -14.70
N ILE A 683 -37.60 4.10 -13.47
CA ILE A 683 -38.54 3.04 -13.12
C ILE A 683 -39.73 3.63 -12.37
N LYS A 684 -40.94 3.29 -12.82
CA LYS A 684 -42.20 3.52 -12.12
C LYS A 684 -42.72 2.20 -11.56
N ILE A 685 -42.98 2.17 -10.27
CA ILE A 685 -43.39 0.98 -9.52
C ILE A 685 -44.83 1.19 -9.04
N GLN A 686 -45.71 0.24 -9.35
CA GLN A 686 -47.10 0.25 -8.90
C GLN A 686 -47.34 -0.89 -7.91
N LEU A 687 -47.32 -0.57 -6.61
CA LEU A 687 -47.41 -1.56 -5.53
C LEU A 687 -48.80 -2.23 -5.41
N GLU A 688 -49.88 -1.46 -5.55
CA GLU A 688 -51.26 -1.95 -5.54
C GLU A 688 -52.10 -1.23 -6.60
N LYS A 689 -53.14 -1.90 -7.11
CA LYS A 689 -54.07 -1.30 -8.07
C LYS A 689 -54.77 -0.09 -7.43
N GLY A 690 -54.59 1.09 -8.03
CA GLY A 690 -55.19 2.34 -7.57
C GLY A 690 -54.32 3.20 -6.64
N GLN A 691 -53.10 2.76 -6.30
CA GLN A 691 -52.10 3.61 -5.64
C GLN A 691 -51.31 4.44 -6.67
N GLU A 692 -50.80 5.60 -6.22
CA GLU A 692 -49.87 6.41 -7.00
C GLU A 692 -48.58 5.64 -7.29
N ASN A 693 -48.01 5.87 -8.48
CA ASN A 693 -46.78 5.21 -8.91
C ASN A 693 -45.57 5.83 -8.21
N ILE A 694 -44.69 4.99 -7.66
CA ILE A 694 -43.39 5.42 -7.14
C ILE A 694 -42.43 5.53 -8.31
N SER A 695 -41.89 6.72 -8.56
CA SER A 695 -40.92 6.98 -9.64
C SER A 695 -39.51 7.12 -9.06
N CYS A 696 -38.54 6.42 -9.64
CA CYS A 696 -37.13 6.49 -9.22
C CYS A 696 -36.18 6.08 -10.35
N LEU A 697 -34.96 6.58 -10.32
CA LEU A 697 -33.81 6.09 -11.05
C LEU A 697 -33.22 4.86 -10.36
N ALA A 698 -32.84 3.88 -11.17
CA ALA A 698 -32.19 2.67 -10.72
C ALA A 698 -31.01 2.32 -11.63
N LYS A 699 -29.94 1.78 -11.04
CA LYS A 699 -28.76 1.33 -11.77
C LYS A 699 -28.79 -0.18 -11.98
N VAL A 700 -28.52 -0.63 -13.20
CA VAL A 700 -28.37 -2.05 -13.52
C VAL A 700 -27.08 -2.58 -12.90
N CYS A 701 -27.18 -3.56 -12.00
CA CYS A 701 -26.03 -4.14 -11.29
C CYS A 701 -25.56 -5.43 -11.95
N ARG A 702 -26.52 -6.21 -12.45
CA ARG A 702 -26.29 -7.57 -12.93
C ARG A 702 -27.37 -7.95 -13.94
N LEU A 703 -26.97 -8.65 -14.98
CA LEU A 703 -27.83 -9.17 -16.03
C LEU A 703 -27.56 -10.66 -16.19
N GLU A 704 -28.60 -11.48 -16.05
CA GLU A 704 -28.53 -12.93 -16.19
C GLU A 704 -29.33 -13.34 -17.42
N LYS A 705 -28.70 -14.06 -18.34
CA LYS A 705 -29.36 -14.56 -19.55
C LYS A 705 -30.02 -15.90 -19.26
N ASP A 706 -31.30 -16.03 -19.58
CA ASP A 706 -31.97 -17.32 -19.58
C ASP A 706 -31.58 -18.13 -20.84
N GLN A 707 -31.37 -19.43 -20.70
CA GLN A 707 -30.83 -20.29 -21.78
C GLN A 707 -31.90 -20.71 -22.78
N SER A 708 -33.18 -20.63 -22.43
CA SER A 708 -34.28 -21.15 -23.25
C SER A 708 -35.01 -20.10 -24.09
N GLU A 709 -34.97 -18.82 -23.72
CA GLU A 709 -35.61 -17.73 -24.47
C GLU A 709 -34.75 -16.46 -24.35
N ASN A 710 -34.74 -15.56 -25.34
CA ASN A 710 -34.01 -14.27 -25.29
C ASN A 710 -34.59 -13.31 -24.22
N ILE A 711 -34.63 -13.74 -22.97
CA ILE A 711 -35.14 -13.07 -21.79
C ILE A 711 -33.97 -12.92 -20.82
N TYR A 712 -33.82 -11.71 -20.30
CA TYR A 712 -32.76 -11.32 -19.38
C TYR A 712 -33.39 -10.95 -18.04
N ALA A 713 -32.87 -11.54 -16.96
CA ALA A 713 -33.17 -11.10 -15.61
C ALA A 713 -32.22 -9.96 -15.22
N VAL A 714 -32.79 -8.79 -14.97
CA VAL A 714 -32.07 -7.56 -14.64
C VAL A 714 -32.22 -7.27 -13.17
N LEU A 715 -31.11 -7.21 -12.44
CA LEU A 715 -31.07 -6.80 -11.03
C LEU A 715 -30.64 -5.33 -10.94
N THR A 716 -31.41 -4.53 -10.20
CA THR A 716 -31.15 -3.09 -10.02
C THR A 716 -31.08 -2.69 -8.55
N TYR A 717 -30.40 -1.57 -8.27
CA TYR A 717 -30.51 -0.82 -7.01
C TYR A 717 -30.97 0.62 -7.28
N TYR A 718 -31.72 1.22 -6.35
CA TYR A 718 -32.26 2.57 -6.52
C TYR A 718 -31.19 3.65 -6.26
N LEU A 719 -31.09 4.63 -7.16
CA LEU A 719 -30.16 5.76 -7.07
C LEU A 719 -30.76 6.96 -6.33
N ASP A 720 -32.02 7.31 -6.60
CA ASP A 720 -32.63 8.58 -6.16
C ASP A 720 -34.04 8.41 -5.56
N MET A 721 -34.25 7.37 -4.76
CA MET A 721 -35.54 7.17 -4.11
C MET A 721 -35.71 8.03 -2.86
N SER A 722 -36.85 8.73 -2.73
CA SER A 722 -37.16 9.52 -1.54
C SER A 722 -37.27 8.64 -0.28
N ARG A 723 -37.01 9.21 0.91
CA ARG A 723 -37.14 8.48 2.18
C ARG A 723 -38.57 7.98 2.42
N THR A 724 -39.56 8.75 2.00
CA THR A 724 -40.99 8.40 2.08
C THR A 724 -41.32 7.23 1.18
N ASP A 725 -40.89 7.23 -0.08
CA ASP A 725 -41.15 6.14 -1.03
C ASP A 725 -40.45 4.85 -0.64
N ARG A 726 -39.19 4.96 -0.17
CA ARG A 726 -38.45 3.81 0.35
C ARG A 726 -39.14 3.19 1.57
N ALA A 727 -39.71 4.02 2.45
CA ALA A 727 -40.50 3.54 3.59
C ALA A 727 -41.81 2.89 3.13
N THR A 728 -42.46 3.40 2.08
CA THR A 728 -43.67 2.81 1.49
C THR A 728 -43.38 1.41 0.92
N ILE A 729 -42.29 1.24 0.16
CA ILE A 729 -41.87 -0.08 -0.34
C ILE A 729 -41.53 -1.01 0.83
N ASN A 730 -40.82 -0.54 1.85
CA ASN A 730 -40.47 -1.38 2.99
C ASN A 730 -41.72 -1.86 3.76
N LYS A 731 -42.68 -0.96 4.03
CA LYS A 731 -43.97 -1.31 4.64
C LYS A 731 -44.79 -2.27 3.79
N TYR A 732 -44.76 -2.11 2.47
CA TYR A 732 -45.40 -3.05 1.54
C TYR A 732 -44.80 -4.45 1.67
N VAL A 733 -43.47 -4.56 1.60
CA VAL A 733 -42.73 -5.82 1.72
C VAL A 733 -43.01 -6.48 3.08
N GLU A 734 -42.92 -5.73 4.18
CA GLU A 734 -43.22 -6.24 5.53
C GLU A 734 -44.67 -6.73 5.66
N ARG A 735 -45.65 -5.97 5.14
CA ARG A 735 -47.07 -6.35 5.17
C ARG A 735 -47.34 -7.63 4.37
N LYS A 736 -46.66 -7.83 3.25
CA LYS A 736 -46.81 -9.03 2.41
C LYS A 736 -46.12 -10.25 3.04
N LEU A 737 -44.92 -10.08 3.57
CA LEU A 737 -44.23 -11.13 4.33
C LEU A 737 -45.03 -11.59 5.58
N ASN A 738 -45.72 -10.66 6.25
CA ASN A 738 -46.57 -10.96 7.40
C ASN A 738 -47.89 -11.68 7.01
N LYS A 739 -48.37 -11.55 5.77
CA LYS A 739 -49.56 -12.27 5.28
C LYS A 739 -49.26 -13.72 4.91
N ASP A 740 -48.04 -14.03 4.48
CA ASP A 740 -47.62 -15.38 4.05
C ASP A 740 -47.01 -16.23 5.17
N GLY A 741 -47.11 -15.79 6.43
CA GLY A 741 -46.68 -16.58 7.60
C GLY A 741 -45.17 -16.91 7.61
N ARG A 742 -44.33 -16.08 7.00
CA ARG A 742 -42.88 -16.33 6.88
C ARG A 742 -42.03 -15.12 7.26
N VAL A 743 -42.08 -14.66 8.50
CA VAL A 743 -40.90 -14.06 9.20
C VAL A 743 -41.03 -14.27 10.71
N ALA A 744 -40.04 -14.95 11.29
CA ALA A 744 -39.72 -14.86 12.72
C ALA A 744 -38.84 -13.60 12.94
N ILE A 745 -39.22 -12.83 13.96
CA ILE A 745 -38.62 -11.56 14.39
C ILE A 745 -37.25 -11.78 15.03
N GLN A 746 -36.29 -10.90 14.75
CA GLN A 746 -35.27 -10.34 15.67
C GLN A 746 -34.64 -9.12 14.95
N GLY A 747 -34.68 -7.86 15.39
CA GLY A 747 -34.89 -7.30 16.71
C GLY A 747 -33.57 -7.03 17.43
N ILE A 748 -32.71 -6.12 16.93
CA ILE A 748 -31.63 -5.49 17.72
C ILE A 748 -31.39 -4.03 17.26
N VAL A 749 -31.64 -3.14 18.23
CA VAL A 749 -31.12 -1.78 18.55
C VAL A 749 -30.26 -1.05 17.54
#